data_AF-E9DII6-F1
#
_entry.id   AF-E9DII6-F1
#
_cell.length_a   1.000
_cell.length_b   1.000
_cell.length_c   1.000
_cell.angle_alpha   90.00
_cell.angle_beta   90.00
_cell.angle_gamma   90.00
#
_symmetry.space_group_name_H-M   'P 1'
#
loop_
_entity.id
_entity.type
_entity.pdbx_description
1 polymer ?
#
loop_
_entity_poly.entity_id
_entity_poly.type
_entity_poly.pdbx_seq_one_letter_code
_entity_poly.pdbx_strand_id
1 'polypeptide(L)'
;MRIVGSIFSLLGLQGPSTLYIKIAAAGILVVGFIFFIFLLNIRNPKTNCNGFLFSYATFFYANFLKPFNFAEGRSQKHALESFYGTQANIYDSTRKRLLKGREDMLGLLAGQLEFQASQKNDPQKKLIWVDIGGGTGYNIEAMAAFVPVETFFSHVYLVDLSPSLCEVARQRFARLGWKNVSVVCQDAREFRLPTAPSGHGTSSDDMKANLITMSYSLSMIPDYYSVVDSLTSLLSPSGIVGVCDFYVQSIVDLSARNYTGGSFNRHVNWLGRVFWRAWFDVDRVGLEPARRDYLEYRFGTVISSSERNYLLGGIPYYIFIGCHKQSTENPEALAKLDAAYTESPYLSPTRHRKELSKAVEQSVPGIRSKAYEAAIVNLSSNLPLPSSFYQHHHWRIWYDELHPKHTQFNNEYIYAFTWEDPRVDHRLLRISSDDVILAISSAGDNILDYLQYSPRKIHAVDLNPSQNHLLELKVASFTALSYLDVWKIFGEGKHPHFRELLLFKLSPHLSSQAFQFWLDHCNVFTSTSGKGLYETGGSRYALKMVRYLFNIFGLNSEVKRLCESQTLDEQRELWPRIRNILLSKPLHWAVVGTEWFAWKAAGVPPPQRNMIISDYMARNGLSGGVKQSSDVSGQAIWEYVVDTLDPVVNHTLISDDNYFYFLCLQGKYSRRCHPSYLTPKSHLKLSTPGAFDGLRIHTDEINEVIARITPGTLTIAVIMDSMDWFDPEGTAAASQARAFNQVLKMDGRILLRSASIEPWYIKIFEANGFSARRVGARFPGSCIDRVNMYASTWIVTKTVELFLNSTESVRPLKQRTISVSSSSVDDLEI
;
A
#
# COMPACT_ATOMS: atom_id res chain seq x y z
N MET A 1 -2.37 53.02 -20.73
CA MET A 1 -3.82 52.77 -20.85
C MET A 1 -4.55 53.73 -21.79
N ARG A 2 -4.32 55.06 -21.77
CA ARG A 2 -5.03 56.00 -22.68
C ARG A 2 -4.66 55.89 -24.17
N ILE A 3 -3.43 55.50 -24.50
CA ILE A 3 -2.95 55.38 -25.89
C ILE A 3 -3.58 54.17 -26.62
N VAL A 4 -3.83 53.07 -25.90
CA VAL A 4 -4.43 51.85 -26.47
C VAL A 4 -5.93 52.06 -26.79
N GLY A 5 -6.62 52.88 -25.99
CA GLY A 5 -8.02 53.23 -26.24
C GLY A 5 -8.24 54.07 -27.50
N SER A 6 -7.31 54.99 -27.83
CA SER A 6 -7.41 55.81 -29.03
C SER A 6 -7.19 55.02 -30.33
N ILE A 7 -6.38 53.97 -30.30
CA ILE A 7 -6.11 53.13 -31.48
C ILE A 7 -7.32 52.24 -31.83
N PHE A 8 -8.03 51.72 -30.83
CA PHE A 8 -9.24 50.90 -31.05
C PHE A 8 -10.43 51.72 -31.55
N SER A 9 -10.55 52.98 -31.13
CA SER A 9 -11.56 53.92 -31.64
C SER A 9 -11.36 54.24 -33.13
N LEU A 10 -10.10 54.35 -33.58
CA LEU A 10 -9.77 54.66 -34.96
C LEU A 10 -10.02 53.50 -35.95
N LEU A 11 -10.08 52.26 -35.45
CA LEU A 11 -10.14 51.04 -36.27
C LEU A 11 -11.53 50.40 -36.37
N GLY A 12 -12.57 50.97 -35.74
CA GLY A 12 -13.96 50.55 -35.94
C GLY A 12 -14.28 49.08 -35.60
N LEU A 13 -13.42 48.41 -34.83
CA LEU A 13 -13.59 47.00 -34.47
C LEU A 13 -14.30 46.89 -33.11
N GLN A 14 -15.57 46.48 -33.11
CA GLN A 14 -16.24 45.97 -31.91
C GLN A 14 -15.57 44.64 -31.52
N GLY A 15 -14.63 44.71 -30.58
CA GLY A 15 -13.78 43.58 -30.20
C GLY A 15 -14.47 42.54 -29.30
N PRO A 16 -14.07 41.25 -29.40
CA PRO A 16 -14.58 40.18 -28.56
C PRO A 16 -14.18 40.40 -27.09
N SER A 17 -15.03 39.87 -26.19
CA SER A 17 -14.92 40.05 -24.74
C SER A 17 -13.49 39.95 -24.20
N THR A 18 -13.15 40.90 -23.34
CA THR A 18 -11.87 41.09 -22.64
C THR A 18 -11.32 39.84 -21.94
N LEU A 19 -12.11 38.77 -21.81
CA LEU A 19 -11.73 37.47 -21.27
C LEU A 19 -10.80 36.69 -22.22
N TYR A 20 -11.08 36.65 -23.53
CA TYR A 20 -10.28 35.89 -24.49
C TYR A 20 -8.88 36.50 -24.68
N ILE A 21 -8.79 37.83 -24.65
CA ILE A 21 -7.50 38.53 -24.72
C ILE A 21 -6.66 38.26 -23.46
N LYS A 22 -7.30 38.19 -22.28
CA LYS A 22 -6.61 37.82 -21.02
C LYS A 22 -6.14 36.37 -21.03
N ILE A 23 -6.95 35.44 -21.56
CA ILE A 23 -6.56 34.03 -21.71
C ILE A 23 -5.40 33.88 -22.70
N ALA A 24 -5.45 34.58 -23.83
CA ALA A 24 -4.37 34.58 -24.82
C ALA A 24 -3.07 35.18 -24.24
N ALA A 25 -3.15 36.30 -23.52
CA ALA A 25 -2.00 36.92 -22.88
C ALA A 25 -1.40 36.04 -21.76
N ALA A 26 -2.24 35.37 -20.97
CA ALA A 26 -1.80 34.40 -19.97
C ALA A 26 -1.15 33.19 -20.64
N GLY A 27 -1.71 32.69 -21.75
CA GLY A 27 -1.12 31.62 -22.55
C GLY A 27 0.27 31.99 -23.08
N ILE A 28 0.44 33.20 -23.63
CA ILE A 28 1.74 33.70 -24.12
C ILE A 28 2.75 33.83 -22.97
N LEU A 29 2.32 34.30 -21.79
CA LEU A 29 3.19 34.39 -20.61
C LEU A 29 3.62 33.01 -20.11
N VAL A 30 2.72 32.02 -20.10
CA VAL A 30 3.05 30.64 -19.71
C VAL A 30 4.01 30.02 -20.71
N VAL A 31 3.78 30.19 -22.02
CA VAL A 31 4.68 29.71 -23.07
C VAL A 31 6.05 30.40 -22.95
N GLY A 32 6.09 31.71 -22.72
CA GLY A 32 7.32 32.46 -22.48
C GLY A 32 8.06 32.00 -21.22
N PHE A 33 7.35 31.69 -20.15
CA PHE A 33 7.92 31.18 -18.89
C PHE A 33 8.49 29.77 -19.05
N ILE A 34 7.78 28.88 -19.77
CA ILE A 34 8.27 27.55 -20.12
C ILE A 34 9.52 27.65 -21.00
N PHE A 35 9.52 28.55 -21.99
CA PHE A 35 10.69 28.80 -22.83
C PHE A 35 11.88 29.38 -22.05
N PHE A 36 11.62 30.20 -21.03
CA PHE A 36 12.63 30.74 -20.14
C PHE A 36 13.23 29.66 -19.22
N ILE A 37 12.42 28.78 -18.63
CA ILE A 37 12.90 27.61 -17.88
C ILE A 37 13.71 26.67 -18.79
N PHE A 38 13.29 26.50 -20.03
CA PHE A 38 14.04 25.75 -21.05
C PHE A 38 15.43 26.36 -21.30
N LEU A 39 15.53 27.68 -21.46
CA LEU A 39 16.81 28.40 -21.60
C LEU A 39 17.70 28.30 -20.36
N LEU A 40 17.13 28.31 -19.15
CA LEU A 40 17.88 28.14 -17.91
C LEU A 40 18.45 26.73 -17.76
N ASN A 41 17.72 25.71 -18.19
CA ASN A 41 18.21 24.32 -18.15
C ASN A 41 19.33 24.05 -19.17
N ILE A 42 19.34 24.77 -20.30
CA ILE A 42 20.42 24.69 -21.31
C ILE A 42 21.78 25.19 -20.76
N ARG A 43 21.78 26.04 -19.74
CA ARG A 43 23.01 26.63 -19.18
C ARG A 43 23.78 25.73 -18.21
N ASN A 44 23.31 24.51 -17.92
CA ASN A 44 24.00 23.58 -17.02
C ASN A 44 25.07 22.74 -17.78
N PRO A 45 26.37 22.96 -17.56
CA PRO A 45 27.45 22.45 -18.42
C PRO A 45 27.79 20.95 -18.25
N LYS A 46 26.99 20.17 -17.53
CA LYS A 46 27.27 18.75 -17.21
C LYS A 46 26.57 17.73 -18.13
N THR A 47 25.95 18.15 -19.24
CA THR A 47 25.20 17.23 -20.12
C THR A 47 25.67 17.31 -21.57
N ASN A 48 25.75 16.15 -22.21
CA ASN A 48 26.25 15.95 -23.57
C ASN A 48 25.32 16.66 -24.59
N CYS A 49 25.66 17.90 -24.96
CA CYS A 49 24.72 18.86 -25.58
C CYS A 49 24.18 18.49 -26.96
N ASN A 50 24.92 17.78 -27.81
CA ASN A 50 24.54 17.62 -29.23
C ASN A 50 23.36 16.67 -29.46
N GLY A 51 23.30 15.53 -28.75
CA GLY A 51 22.14 14.61 -28.83
C GLY A 51 20.92 15.12 -28.08
N PHE A 52 21.15 15.89 -26.99
CA PHE A 52 20.10 16.46 -26.15
C PHE A 52 19.32 17.56 -26.88
N LEU A 53 20.01 18.50 -27.52
CA LEU A 53 19.38 19.59 -28.28
C LEU A 53 18.62 19.06 -29.50
N PHE A 54 19.24 18.15 -30.27
CA PHE A 54 18.64 17.62 -31.49
C PHE A 54 17.35 16.83 -31.22
N SER A 55 17.33 16.01 -30.16
CA SER A 55 16.14 15.24 -29.77
C SER A 55 15.00 16.14 -29.28
N TYR A 56 15.32 17.16 -28.46
CA TYR A 56 14.32 18.11 -27.96
C TYR A 56 13.82 19.06 -29.05
N ALA A 57 14.70 19.49 -29.96
CA ALA A 57 14.34 20.34 -31.10
C ALA A 57 13.51 19.57 -32.13
N THR A 58 13.80 18.29 -32.36
CA THR A 58 12.99 17.43 -33.25
C THR A 58 11.65 17.13 -32.61
N PHE A 59 11.60 16.87 -31.30
CA PHE A 59 10.36 16.75 -30.54
C PHE A 59 9.56 18.06 -30.60
N PHE A 60 10.18 19.20 -30.28
CA PHE A 60 9.52 20.50 -30.31
C PHE A 60 9.03 20.85 -31.72
N TYR A 61 9.84 20.62 -32.75
CA TYR A 61 9.44 20.84 -34.14
C TYR A 61 8.27 19.93 -34.53
N ALA A 62 8.36 18.62 -34.27
CA ALA A 62 7.31 17.68 -34.61
C ALA A 62 5.98 17.94 -33.89
N ASN A 63 6.01 18.46 -32.66
CA ASN A 63 4.83 18.64 -31.82
C ASN A 63 4.28 20.09 -31.83
N PHE A 64 5.11 21.11 -32.09
CA PHE A 64 4.72 22.52 -32.01
C PHE A 64 4.82 23.29 -33.34
N LEU A 65 5.65 22.86 -34.30
CA LEU A 65 5.96 23.65 -35.50
C LEU A 65 5.65 22.94 -36.82
N LYS A 66 5.58 21.61 -36.85
CA LYS A 66 5.34 20.83 -38.06
C LYS A 66 3.92 21.13 -38.56
N PRO A 67 3.76 21.74 -39.76
CA PRO A 67 2.44 22.01 -40.30
C PRO A 67 1.73 20.67 -40.57
N PHE A 68 0.49 20.56 -40.07
CA PHE A 68 -0.36 19.42 -40.39
C PHE A 68 -0.76 19.52 -41.86
N ASN A 69 -0.30 18.57 -42.68
CA ASN A 69 -0.88 18.37 -44.00
C ASN A 69 -2.29 17.80 -43.82
N PHE A 70 -3.29 18.69 -43.78
CA PHE A 70 -4.71 18.33 -43.87
C PHE A 70 -5.09 17.78 -45.25
N ALA A 71 -4.17 17.80 -46.21
CA ALA A 71 -4.34 17.23 -47.53
C ALA A 71 -3.93 15.74 -47.52
N GLU A 72 -4.93 14.89 -47.81
CA GLU A 72 -4.84 13.46 -48.18
C GLU A 72 -4.89 12.41 -47.05
N GLY A 73 -6.13 12.12 -46.58
CA GLY A 73 -6.51 10.81 -46.04
C GLY A 73 -7.35 10.83 -44.76
N ARG A 74 -8.65 10.47 -44.85
CA ARG A 74 -9.56 10.33 -43.69
C ARG A 74 -9.29 9.11 -42.79
N SER A 75 -8.31 8.25 -43.11
CA SER A 75 -8.05 7.01 -42.37
C SER A 75 -6.98 7.17 -41.27
N GLN A 76 -7.18 6.51 -40.13
CA GLN A 76 -6.24 6.51 -39.00
C GLN A 76 -4.84 5.99 -39.39
N LYS A 77 -4.77 5.01 -40.31
CA LYS A 77 -3.51 4.45 -40.83
C LYS A 77 -2.64 5.52 -41.50
N HIS A 78 -3.22 6.35 -42.36
CA HIS A 78 -2.50 7.43 -43.03
C HIS A 78 -2.00 8.50 -42.05
N ALA A 79 -2.77 8.82 -41.02
CA ALA A 79 -2.36 9.76 -39.97
C ALA A 79 -1.17 9.23 -39.15
N LEU A 80 -1.24 7.96 -38.71
CA LEU A 80 -0.15 7.29 -38.00
C LEU A 80 1.12 7.19 -38.85
N GLU A 81 0.99 6.85 -40.13
CA GLU A 81 2.13 6.70 -41.04
C GLU A 81 2.80 8.04 -41.36
N SER A 82 2.03 9.11 -41.57
CA SER A 82 2.56 10.47 -41.74
C SER A 82 3.30 10.98 -40.49
N PHE A 83 2.85 10.53 -39.32
CA PHE A 83 3.47 10.85 -38.03
C PHE A 83 4.75 10.04 -37.77
N TYR A 84 4.71 8.71 -37.97
CA TYR A 84 5.82 7.81 -37.62
C TYR A 84 6.85 7.59 -38.74
N GLY A 85 6.48 7.68 -40.01
CA GLY A 85 7.38 7.38 -41.14
C GLY A 85 8.65 8.24 -41.13
N THR A 86 8.55 9.52 -40.73
CA THR A 86 9.71 10.42 -40.62
C THR A 86 10.60 10.18 -39.39
N GLN A 87 10.15 9.38 -38.42
CA GLN A 87 10.82 9.22 -37.12
C GLN A 87 11.12 7.76 -36.75
N ALA A 88 10.74 6.78 -37.59
CA ALA A 88 10.82 5.36 -37.27
C ALA A 88 12.22 4.90 -36.78
N ASN A 89 13.29 5.42 -37.39
CA ASN A 89 14.67 5.06 -37.04
C ASN A 89 15.17 5.65 -35.71
N ILE A 90 14.54 6.72 -35.20
CA ILE A 90 14.94 7.41 -33.96
C ILE A 90 13.89 7.19 -32.85
N TYR A 91 12.77 6.54 -33.19
CA TYR A 91 11.57 6.38 -32.38
C TYR A 91 11.85 5.95 -30.94
N ASP A 92 12.63 4.89 -30.75
CA ASP A 92 12.87 4.33 -29.42
C ASP A 92 13.71 5.26 -28.52
N SER A 93 14.67 5.99 -29.12
CA SER A 93 15.56 6.90 -28.39
C SER A 93 14.84 8.17 -27.91
N THR A 94 13.87 8.66 -28.68
CA THR A 94 13.05 9.84 -28.31
C THR A 94 11.91 9.45 -27.39
N ARG A 95 11.28 8.29 -27.59
CA ARG A 95 10.11 7.82 -26.83
C ARG A 95 10.45 7.24 -25.47
N LYS A 96 11.66 6.72 -25.21
CA LYS A 96 12.05 6.18 -23.89
C LYS A 96 11.86 7.16 -22.72
N ARG A 97 11.95 8.46 -22.98
CA ARG A 97 11.73 9.50 -21.95
C ARG A 97 10.26 9.83 -21.74
N LEU A 98 9.43 9.69 -22.76
CA LEU A 98 8.01 9.96 -22.74
C LEU A 98 7.21 8.78 -22.17
N LEU A 99 7.51 7.58 -22.66
CA LEU A 99 6.77 6.33 -22.40
C LEU A 99 7.33 5.62 -21.15
N LYS A 100 7.03 6.17 -19.97
CA LYS A 100 7.40 5.57 -18.67
C LYS A 100 6.49 4.40 -18.31
N GLY A 101 6.84 3.60 -17.31
CA GLY A 101 6.00 2.49 -16.85
C GLY A 101 5.93 1.24 -17.74
N ARG A 102 6.21 1.31 -19.06
CA ARG A 102 6.14 0.12 -19.93
C ARG A 102 7.10 -1.00 -19.50
N GLU A 103 8.31 -0.66 -19.06
CA GLU A 103 9.29 -1.63 -18.55
C GLU A 103 8.87 -2.18 -17.18
N ASP A 104 8.30 -1.33 -16.31
CA ASP A 104 7.74 -1.76 -15.02
C ASP A 104 6.57 -2.73 -15.23
N MET A 105 5.68 -2.45 -16.18
CA MET A 105 4.59 -3.34 -16.59
C MET A 105 5.10 -4.71 -17.04
N LEU A 106 6.16 -4.76 -17.86
CA LEU A 106 6.76 -6.02 -18.29
C LEU A 106 7.33 -6.82 -17.11
N GLY A 107 8.00 -6.14 -16.16
CA GLY A 107 8.50 -6.78 -14.94
C GLY A 107 7.37 -7.36 -14.07
N LEU A 108 6.26 -6.64 -13.93
CA LEU A 108 5.06 -7.12 -13.23
C LEU A 108 4.50 -8.37 -13.91
N LEU A 109 4.29 -8.31 -15.23
CA LEU A 109 3.75 -9.43 -16.01
C LEU A 109 4.65 -10.66 -15.93
N ALA A 110 5.96 -10.47 -16.04
CA ALA A 110 6.94 -11.55 -15.93
C ALA A 110 6.87 -12.23 -14.55
N GLY A 111 6.81 -11.44 -13.47
CA GLY A 111 6.65 -11.96 -12.11
C GLY A 111 5.37 -12.76 -11.92
N GLN A 112 4.25 -12.27 -12.47
CA GLN A 112 2.97 -12.98 -12.44
C GLN A 112 3.02 -14.31 -13.21
N LEU A 113 3.64 -14.33 -14.40
CA LEU A 113 3.78 -15.53 -15.21
C LEU A 113 4.71 -16.56 -14.57
N GLU A 114 5.86 -16.15 -14.01
CA GLU A 114 6.75 -17.04 -13.25
C GLU A 114 6.02 -17.67 -12.06
N PHE A 115 5.27 -16.86 -11.31
CA PHE A 115 4.50 -17.36 -10.17
C PHE A 115 3.47 -18.40 -10.62
N GLN A 116 2.68 -18.10 -11.67
CA GLN A 116 1.71 -19.04 -12.21
C GLN A 116 2.33 -20.34 -12.72
N ALA A 117 3.52 -20.26 -13.35
CA ALA A 117 4.26 -21.43 -13.82
C ALA A 117 4.73 -22.32 -12.65
N SER A 118 5.22 -21.70 -11.57
CA SER A 118 5.69 -22.42 -10.38
C SER A 118 4.59 -23.21 -9.65
N GLN A 119 3.35 -22.73 -9.69
CA GLN A 119 2.20 -23.36 -9.03
C GLN A 119 1.66 -24.58 -9.77
N LYS A 120 1.76 -24.60 -11.10
CA LYS A 120 1.04 -25.58 -11.93
C LYS A 120 1.81 -26.86 -12.22
N ASN A 121 3.08 -26.99 -11.80
CA ASN A 121 3.95 -28.14 -12.10
C ASN A 121 3.84 -28.60 -13.57
N ASP A 122 3.60 -27.67 -14.50
CA ASP A 122 3.44 -27.95 -15.92
C ASP A 122 4.54 -27.24 -16.72
N PRO A 123 5.73 -27.85 -16.80
CA PRO A 123 6.89 -27.29 -17.50
C PRO A 123 6.73 -27.26 -19.04
N GLN A 124 5.60 -27.73 -19.60
CA GLN A 124 5.38 -27.80 -21.05
C GLN A 124 4.30 -26.84 -21.57
N LYS A 125 3.73 -25.98 -20.73
CA LYS A 125 2.65 -25.11 -21.19
C LYS A 125 3.17 -24.07 -22.20
N LYS A 126 2.69 -24.17 -23.44
CA LYS A 126 3.01 -23.27 -24.55
C LYS A 126 2.42 -21.88 -24.28
N LEU A 127 3.22 -20.97 -23.72
CA LEU A 127 2.77 -19.60 -23.48
C LEU A 127 2.71 -18.83 -24.80
N ILE A 128 1.57 -18.22 -25.10
CA ILE A 128 1.39 -17.34 -26.26
C ILE A 128 1.25 -15.90 -25.77
N TRP A 129 2.04 -14.99 -26.35
CA TRP A 129 1.98 -13.56 -26.08
C TRP A 129 1.49 -12.79 -27.32
N VAL A 130 0.51 -11.90 -27.15
CA VAL A 130 0.06 -10.94 -28.17
C VAL A 130 0.34 -9.50 -27.70
N ASP A 131 1.18 -8.76 -28.42
CA ASP A 131 1.47 -7.34 -28.16
C ASP A 131 0.71 -6.45 -29.15
N ILE A 132 -0.33 -5.78 -28.67
CA ILE A 132 -1.24 -4.95 -29.48
C ILE A 132 -0.76 -3.50 -29.51
N GLY A 133 -0.48 -3.00 -30.72
CA GLY A 133 0.20 -1.74 -30.94
C GLY A 133 1.67 -1.81 -30.54
N GLY A 134 2.35 -2.92 -30.87
CA GLY A 134 3.72 -3.18 -30.42
C GLY A 134 4.80 -2.33 -31.11
N GLY A 135 4.43 -1.51 -32.11
CA GLY A 135 5.31 -0.55 -32.76
C GLY A 135 6.60 -1.18 -33.31
N THR A 136 7.73 -0.67 -32.84
CA THR A 136 9.10 -1.11 -33.24
C THR A 136 9.52 -2.46 -32.62
N GLY A 137 8.65 -3.11 -31.85
CA GLY A 137 8.97 -4.35 -31.14
C GLY A 137 9.80 -4.15 -29.87
N TYR A 138 9.92 -2.92 -29.37
CA TYR A 138 10.73 -2.60 -28.18
C TYR A 138 10.32 -3.41 -26.95
N ASN A 139 9.02 -3.56 -26.68
CA ASN A 139 8.54 -4.25 -25.48
C ASN A 139 8.92 -5.73 -25.48
N ILE A 140 8.85 -6.37 -26.65
CA ILE A 140 9.26 -7.76 -26.83
C ILE A 140 10.76 -7.91 -26.58
N GLU A 141 11.60 -6.98 -27.07
CA GLU A 141 13.03 -6.97 -26.74
C GLU A 141 13.26 -6.73 -25.23
N ALA A 142 12.57 -5.75 -24.64
CA ALA A 142 12.72 -5.37 -23.24
C ALA A 142 12.29 -6.48 -22.27
N MET A 143 11.34 -7.34 -22.66
CA MET A 143 10.92 -8.51 -21.87
C MET A 143 12.10 -9.47 -21.60
N ALA A 144 13.11 -9.50 -22.47
CA ALA A 144 14.31 -10.34 -22.29
C ALA A 144 15.13 -9.99 -21.04
N ALA A 145 14.92 -8.81 -20.44
CA ALA A 145 15.53 -8.46 -19.17
C ALA A 145 14.92 -9.24 -17.98
N PHE A 146 13.73 -9.81 -18.14
CA PHE A 146 12.99 -10.53 -17.10
C PHE A 146 12.89 -12.03 -17.38
N VAL A 147 12.55 -12.42 -18.61
CA VAL A 147 12.40 -13.83 -19.01
C VAL A 147 13.01 -14.10 -20.39
N PRO A 148 13.56 -15.29 -20.65
CA PRO A 148 14.17 -15.62 -21.94
C PRO A 148 13.10 -15.81 -23.02
N VAL A 149 12.75 -14.74 -23.75
CA VAL A 149 11.60 -14.68 -24.69
C VAL A 149 11.51 -15.86 -25.66
N GLU A 150 12.64 -16.31 -26.23
CA GLU A 150 12.68 -17.41 -27.20
C GLU A 150 12.25 -18.78 -26.62
N THR A 151 12.51 -18.99 -25.32
CA THR A 151 12.25 -20.29 -24.65
C THR A 151 11.06 -20.23 -23.70
N PHE A 152 10.76 -19.05 -23.16
CA PHE A 152 9.65 -18.83 -22.24
C PHE A 152 8.30 -18.77 -22.97
N PHE A 153 8.27 -18.18 -24.18
CA PHE A 153 7.08 -18.12 -25.01
C PHE A 153 7.18 -19.09 -26.17
N SER A 154 6.14 -19.90 -26.34
CA SER A 154 6.00 -20.74 -27.53
C SER A 154 5.87 -19.92 -28.81
N HIS A 155 5.17 -18.78 -28.72
CA HIS A 155 5.04 -17.83 -29.82
C HIS A 155 4.68 -16.43 -29.30
N VAL A 156 5.16 -15.40 -30.01
CA VAL A 156 4.84 -14.00 -29.75
C VAL A 156 4.31 -13.35 -31.03
N TYR A 157 3.14 -12.73 -30.95
CA TYR A 157 2.54 -11.97 -32.04
C TYR A 157 2.62 -10.48 -31.74
N LEU A 158 3.32 -9.72 -32.59
CA LEU A 158 3.28 -8.26 -32.60
C LEU A 158 2.23 -7.82 -33.61
N VAL A 159 1.22 -7.07 -33.18
CA VAL A 159 0.17 -6.53 -34.05
C VAL A 159 0.28 -5.01 -34.07
N ASP A 160 0.48 -4.41 -35.25
CA ASP A 160 0.55 -2.95 -35.39
C ASP A 160 -0.03 -2.47 -36.73
N LEU A 161 -0.57 -1.25 -36.76
CA LEU A 161 -1.20 -0.68 -37.95
C LEU A 161 -0.21 0.02 -38.89
N SER A 162 0.97 0.44 -38.40
CA SER A 162 1.99 1.14 -39.20
C SER A 162 2.97 0.16 -39.88
N PRO A 163 3.01 0.13 -41.23
CA PRO A 163 3.99 -0.67 -41.96
C PRO A 163 5.44 -0.30 -41.63
N SER A 164 5.75 0.99 -41.45
CA SER A 164 7.10 1.46 -41.14
C SER A 164 7.59 0.96 -39.78
N LEU A 165 6.75 1.01 -38.75
CA LEU A 165 7.11 0.47 -37.43
C LEU A 165 7.25 -1.05 -37.45
N CYS A 166 6.35 -1.75 -38.16
CA CYS A 166 6.44 -3.19 -38.36
C CYS A 166 7.77 -3.59 -39.02
N GLU A 167 8.26 -2.81 -39.98
CA GLU A 167 9.52 -3.12 -40.65
C GLU A 167 10.72 -2.99 -39.71
N VAL A 168 10.75 -1.94 -38.88
CA VAL A 168 11.75 -1.81 -37.80
C VAL A 168 11.68 -3.00 -36.84
N ALA A 169 10.48 -3.47 -36.48
CA ALA A 169 10.30 -4.63 -35.61
C ALA A 169 10.85 -5.91 -36.25
N ARG A 170 10.59 -6.15 -37.55
CA ARG A 170 11.15 -7.31 -38.27
C ARG A 170 12.67 -7.30 -38.26
N GLN A 171 13.28 -6.15 -38.56
CA GLN A 171 14.73 -5.98 -38.52
C GLN A 171 15.29 -6.21 -37.11
N ARG A 172 14.61 -5.71 -36.08
CA ARG A 172 14.97 -5.92 -34.67
C ARG A 172 14.99 -7.41 -34.31
N PHE A 173 13.94 -8.16 -34.64
CA PHE A 173 13.86 -9.59 -34.29
C PHE A 173 14.80 -10.45 -35.15
N ALA A 174 15.01 -10.10 -36.42
CA ALA A 174 16.01 -10.75 -37.26
C ALA A 174 17.43 -10.58 -36.69
N ARG A 175 17.76 -9.38 -36.19
CA ARG A 175 19.04 -9.09 -35.52
C ARG A 175 19.20 -9.88 -34.21
N LEU A 176 18.12 -10.04 -33.44
CA LEU A 176 18.12 -10.84 -32.20
C LEU A 176 18.11 -12.35 -32.45
N GLY A 177 17.81 -12.79 -33.68
CA GLY A 177 17.72 -14.21 -34.04
C GLY A 177 16.43 -14.91 -33.60
N TRP A 178 15.42 -14.17 -33.12
CA TRP A 178 14.18 -14.74 -32.59
C TRP A 178 13.26 -15.25 -33.69
N LYS A 179 13.00 -16.56 -33.69
CA LYS A 179 12.17 -17.24 -34.70
C LYS A 179 10.71 -17.47 -34.25
N ASN A 180 10.44 -17.34 -32.96
CA ASN A 180 9.12 -17.49 -32.36
C ASN A 180 8.31 -16.18 -32.35
N VAL A 181 8.76 -15.14 -33.06
CA VAL A 181 8.09 -13.83 -33.11
C VAL A 181 7.53 -13.56 -34.50
N SER A 182 6.26 -13.19 -34.60
CA SER A 182 5.60 -12.83 -35.85
C SER A 182 5.09 -11.39 -35.83
N VAL A 183 5.45 -10.61 -36.84
CA VAL A 183 5.03 -9.21 -37.01
C VAL A 183 3.85 -9.13 -37.99
N VAL A 184 2.67 -8.80 -37.47
CA VAL A 184 1.40 -8.74 -38.20
C VAL A 184 1.01 -7.27 -38.37
N CYS A 185 1.10 -6.78 -39.62
CA CYS A 185 0.71 -5.41 -39.95
C CYS A 185 -0.80 -5.36 -40.25
N GLN A 186 -1.62 -5.16 -39.22
CA GLN A 186 -3.08 -5.23 -39.29
C GLN A 186 -3.74 -4.31 -38.25
N ASP A 187 -5.00 -3.94 -38.50
CA ASP A 187 -5.85 -3.32 -37.48
C ASP A 187 -6.12 -4.30 -36.32
N ALA A 188 -5.91 -3.84 -35.08
CA ALA A 188 -6.11 -4.63 -33.86
C ALA A 188 -7.54 -5.20 -33.72
N ARG A 189 -8.54 -4.55 -34.31
CA ARG A 189 -9.94 -4.99 -34.30
C ARG A 189 -10.15 -6.29 -35.07
N GLU A 190 -9.38 -6.48 -36.13
CA GLU A 190 -9.50 -7.59 -37.06
C GLU A 190 -8.59 -8.77 -36.71
N PHE A 191 -7.57 -8.55 -35.87
CA PHE A 191 -6.61 -9.59 -35.52
C PHE A 191 -7.26 -10.78 -34.80
N ARG A 192 -6.91 -11.99 -35.23
CA ARG A 192 -7.29 -13.27 -34.61
C ARG A 192 -6.07 -14.17 -34.59
N LEU A 193 -5.97 -15.04 -33.58
CA LEU A 193 -4.92 -16.05 -33.55
C LEU A 193 -5.10 -17.06 -34.70
N PRO A 194 -4.02 -17.52 -35.35
CA PRO A 194 -4.12 -18.52 -36.42
C PRO A 194 -4.76 -19.82 -35.91
N THR A 195 -5.75 -20.34 -36.63
CA THR A 195 -6.33 -21.66 -36.35
C THR A 195 -5.40 -22.77 -36.85
N ALA A 196 -5.20 -23.81 -36.03
CA ALA A 196 -4.52 -25.02 -36.50
C ALA A 196 -5.34 -25.70 -37.61
N PRO A 197 -4.72 -26.31 -38.63
CA PRO A 197 -5.43 -27.07 -39.64
C PRO A 197 -6.24 -28.18 -38.98
N SER A 198 -7.51 -28.26 -39.36
CA SER A 198 -8.53 -29.15 -38.82
C SER A 198 -8.10 -30.62 -38.97
N GLY A 199 -7.48 -31.21 -37.96
CA GLY A 199 -7.00 -32.59 -38.08
C GLY A 199 -6.45 -33.27 -36.84
N HIS A 200 -6.02 -32.55 -35.80
CA HIS A 200 -5.52 -33.14 -34.56
C HIS A 200 -6.25 -32.53 -33.37
N GLY A 201 -6.63 -33.37 -32.40
CA GLY A 201 -7.52 -33.06 -31.26
C GLY A 201 -6.96 -32.09 -30.22
N THR A 202 -6.36 -30.97 -30.66
CA THR A 202 -6.02 -29.83 -29.81
C THR A 202 -7.31 -29.17 -29.33
N SER A 203 -7.42 -28.98 -28.02
CA SER A 203 -8.57 -28.29 -27.42
C SER A 203 -8.61 -26.83 -27.91
N SER A 204 -9.80 -26.23 -27.99
CA SER A 204 -9.93 -24.81 -28.39
C SER A 204 -9.21 -23.85 -27.44
N ASP A 205 -8.88 -24.28 -26.23
CA ASP A 205 -8.18 -23.51 -25.20
C ASP A 205 -6.66 -23.48 -25.40
N ASP A 206 -6.08 -24.42 -26.16
CA ASP A 206 -4.64 -24.46 -26.49
C ASP A 206 -4.21 -23.37 -27.48
N MET A 207 -5.17 -22.61 -28.02
CA MET A 207 -4.97 -21.57 -29.05
C MET A 207 -5.39 -20.19 -28.56
N LYS A 208 -5.30 -19.93 -27.26
CA LYS A 208 -5.58 -18.63 -26.65
C LYS A 208 -4.33 -17.97 -26.09
N ALA A 209 -4.32 -16.64 -26.04
CA ALA A 209 -3.19 -15.88 -25.50
C ALA A 209 -3.11 -16.04 -23.98
N ASN A 210 -1.90 -16.29 -23.45
CA ASN A 210 -1.63 -16.27 -22.02
C ASN A 210 -1.24 -14.88 -21.53
N LEU A 211 -0.63 -14.10 -22.43
CA LEU A 211 -0.29 -12.71 -22.18
C LEU A 211 -0.84 -11.85 -23.32
N ILE A 212 -1.51 -10.76 -22.99
CA ILE A 212 -1.82 -9.68 -23.92
C ILE A 212 -1.25 -8.38 -23.37
N THR A 213 -0.56 -7.60 -24.20
CA THR A 213 -0.03 -6.29 -23.79
C THR A 213 -0.53 -5.16 -24.67
N MET A 214 -0.73 -3.99 -24.06
CA MET A 214 -0.99 -2.72 -24.72
C MET A 214 -0.16 -1.62 -24.06
N SER A 215 0.86 -1.12 -24.74
CA SER A 215 1.73 -0.07 -24.21
C SER A 215 1.58 1.20 -25.03
N TYR A 216 0.86 2.17 -24.49
CA TYR A 216 0.57 3.47 -25.12
C TYR A 216 -0.13 3.34 -26.47
N SER A 217 -0.91 2.28 -26.63
CA SER A 217 -1.68 1.97 -27.83
C SER A 217 -3.18 2.14 -27.63
N LEU A 218 -3.72 1.96 -26.42
CA LEU A 218 -5.15 2.09 -26.16
C LEU A 218 -5.63 3.55 -26.33
N SER A 219 -4.82 4.52 -25.89
CA SER A 219 -5.07 5.95 -26.11
C SER A 219 -5.01 6.37 -27.58
N MET A 220 -4.32 5.59 -28.43
CA MET A 220 -4.18 5.84 -29.87
C MET A 220 -5.28 5.21 -30.72
N ILE A 221 -6.10 4.33 -30.14
CA ILE A 221 -7.18 3.62 -30.83
C ILE A 221 -8.50 4.38 -30.61
N PRO A 222 -9.14 4.90 -31.68
CA PRO A 222 -10.44 5.58 -31.55
C PRO A 222 -11.56 4.65 -31.08
N ASP A 223 -11.74 3.51 -31.74
CA ASP A 223 -12.81 2.54 -31.45
C ASP A 223 -12.39 1.47 -30.42
N TYR A 224 -11.84 1.93 -29.29
CA TYR A 224 -11.20 1.07 -28.30
C TYR A 224 -12.12 0.01 -27.67
N TYR A 225 -13.43 0.24 -27.60
CA TYR A 225 -14.41 -0.73 -27.10
C TYR A 225 -14.29 -2.08 -27.81
N SER A 226 -14.29 -2.06 -29.15
CA SER A 226 -14.20 -3.29 -29.96
C SER A 226 -12.89 -4.05 -29.75
N VAL A 227 -11.79 -3.34 -29.47
CA VAL A 227 -10.49 -3.95 -29.17
C VAL A 227 -10.51 -4.57 -27.78
N VAL A 228 -10.93 -3.85 -26.75
CA VAL A 228 -11.03 -4.38 -25.38
C VAL A 228 -11.96 -5.61 -25.33
N ASP A 229 -13.02 -5.62 -26.14
CA ASP A 229 -13.94 -6.76 -26.28
C ASP A 229 -13.27 -7.98 -26.90
N SER A 230 -12.50 -7.77 -27.96
CA SER A 230 -11.78 -8.85 -28.62
C SER A 230 -10.69 -9.44 -27.71
N LEU A 231 -10.04 -8.61 -26.88
CA LEU A 231 -9.03 -9.08 -25.93
C LEU A 231 -9.61 -10.12 -24.96
N THR A 232 -10.84 -9.91 -24.48
CA THR A 232 -11.51 -10.89 -23.60
C THR A 232 -11.66 -12.24 -24.30
N SER A 233 -11.98 -12.23 -25.60
CA SER A 233 -12.17 -13.46 -26.37
C SER A 233 -10.85 -14.18 -26.67
N LEU A 234 -9.79 -13.39 -26.95
CA LEU A 234 -8.44 -13.86 -27.26
C LEU A 234 -7.70 -14.43 -26.02
N LEU A 235 -8.01 -13.92 -24.83
CA LEU A 235 -7.32 -14.29 -23.60
C LEU A 235 -7.75 -15.67 -23.11
N SER A 236 -6.77 -16.51 -22.76
CA SER A 236 -6.99 -17.79 -22.09
C SER A 236 -7.63 -17.60 -20.72
N PRO A 237 -8.40 -18.57 -20.17
CA PRO A 237 -9.04 -18.43 -18.86
C PRO A 237 -8.08 -18.09 -17.71
N SER A 238 -6.82 -18.55 -17.79
CA SER A 238 -5.76 -18.22 -16.83
C SER A 238 -4.78 -17.16 -17.33
N GLY A 239 -5.10 -16.47 -18.42
CA GLY A 239 -4.26 -15.45 -19.02
C GLY A 239 -4.35 -14.12 -18.29
N ILE A 240 -3.34 -13.29 -18.50
CA ILE A 240 -3.24 -11.93 -17.95
C ILE A 240 -3.11 -10.89 -19.07
N VAL A 241 -3.59 -9.68 -18.79
CA VAL A 241 -3.49 -8.52 -19.69
C VAL A 241 -2.68 -7.44 -18.99
N GLY A 242 -1.70 -6.86 -19.66
CA GLY A 242 -0.96 -5.69 -19.20
C GLY A 242 -1.26 -4.47 -20.06
N VAL A 243 -1.67 -3.36 -19.45
CA VAL A 243 -1.86 -2.08 -20.13
C VAL A 243 -1.05 -1.01 -19.43
N CYS A 244 -0.25 -0.27 -20.18
CA CYS A 244 0.42 0.94 -19.70
C CYS A 244 0.04 2.09 -20.62
N ASP A 245 -0.69 3.09 -20.12
CA ASP A 245 -1.18 4.18 -20.99
C ASP A 245 -1.35 5.51 -20.27
N PHE A 246 -1.57 6.58 -21.02
CA PHE A 246 -1.91 7.90 -20.52
C PHE A 246 -3.36 7.97 -20.05
N TYR A 247 -3.62 8.86 -19.10
CA TYR A 247 -4.97 9.11 -18.63
C TYR A 247 -5.11 10.49 -18.02
N VAL A 248 -6.34 10.97 -17.88
CA VAL A 248 -6.66 12.01 -16.90
C VAL A 248 -8.02 11.73 -16.26
N GLN A 249 -8.10 11.76 -14.93
CA GLN A 249 -9.32 11.39 -14.21
C GLN A 249 -9.60 12.30 -13.01
N SER A 250 -10.88 12.57 -12.75
CA SER A 250 -11.34 13.26 -11.56
C SER A 250 -11.54 12.27 -10.40
N ILE A 251 -11.41 12.74 -9.16
CA ILE A 251 -11.70 11.90 -7.98
C ILE A 251 -13.20 11.58 -7.88
N VAL A 252 -14.05 12.48 -8.39
CA VAL A 252 -15.51 12.31 -8.44
C VAL A 252 -15.89 11.11 -9.31
N ASP A 253 -15.13 10.84 -10.38
CA ASP A 253 -15.39 9.70 -11.27
C ASP A 253 -15.07 8.36 -10.58
N LEU A 254 -14.25 8.39 -9.53
CA LEU A 254 -13.74 7.24 -8.81
C LEU A 254 -14.58 6.86 -7.59
N SER A 255 -15.17 7.85 -6.92
CA SER A 255 -15.69 7.70 -5.54
C SER A 255 -16.83 6.68 -5.38
N ALA A 256 -17.42 6.20 -6.48
CA ALA A 256 -18.46 5.16 -6.47
C ALA A 256 -17.93 3.75 -6.78
N ARG A 257 -16.61 3.55 -6.95
CA ARG A 257 -16.05 2.28 -7.47
C ARG A 257 -15.18 1.58 -6.44
N ASN A 258 -15.55 0.35 -6.12
CA ASN A 258 -14.86 -0.54 -5.17
C ASN A 258 -14.08 -1.70 -5.85
N TYR A 259 -14.13 -1.81 -7.19
CA TYR A 259 -13.50 -2.89 -7.96
C TYR A 259 -12.15 -2.51 -8.59
N THR A 260 -11.68 -1.30 -8.30
CA THR A 260 -10.40 -0.81 -8.80
C THR A 260 -9.23 -1.37 -7.96
N GLY A 261 -8.02 -1.30 -8.50
CA GLY A 261 -6.80 -1.71 -7.80
C GLY A 261 -6.18 -0.63 -6.92
N GLY A 262 -6.87 0.49 -6.66
CA GLY A 262 -6.30 1.61 -5.93
C GLY A 262 -6.76 2.96 -6.47
N SER A 263 -6.84 3.93 -5.57
CA SER A 263 -7.17 5.33 -5.81
C SER A 263 -5.96 6.26 -5.73
N PHE A 264 -4.85 5.77 -5.15
CA PHE A 264 -3.66 6.56 -4.91
C PHE A 264 -3.10 7.14 -6.22
N ASN A 265 -2.79 8.44 -6.17
CA ASN A 265 -2.29 9.25 -7.29
C ASN A 265 -3.18 9.18 -8.56
N ARG A 266 -4.42 8.69 -8.47
CA ARG A 266 -5.32 8.59 -9.63
C ARG A 266 -5.93 9.94 -9.99
N HIS A 267 -6.19 10.80 -8.99
CA HIS A 267 -6.71 12.14 -9.22
C HIS A 267 -5.73 13.03 -10.01
N VAL A 268 -6.21 13.66 -11.07
CA VAL A 268 -5.53 14.75 -11.77
C VAL A 268 -6.36 16.01 -11.56
N ASN A 269 -5.74 17.11 -11.10
CA ASN A 269 -6.45 18.37 -10.85
C ASN A 269 -7.04 18.97 -12.15
N TRP A 270 -8.02 19.87 -12.04
CA TRP A 270 -8.76 20.39 -13.19
C TRP A 270 -7.86 21.00 -14.28
N LEU A 271 -6.89 21.83 -13.89
CA LEU A 271 -5.93 22.44 -14.82
C LEU A 271 -5.13 21.40 -15.58
N GLY A 272 -4.60 20.39 -14.89
CA GLY A 272 -3.87 19.28 -15.49
C GLY A 272 -4.74 18.47 -16.44
N ARG A 273 -6.01 18.21 -16.09
CA ARG A 273 -6.93 17.48 -16.98
C ARG A 273 -7.18 18.23 -18.28
N VAL A 274 -7.43 19.55 -18.20
CA VAL A 274 -7.68 20.39 -19.38
C VAL A 274 -6.41 20.49 -20.24
N PHE A 275 -5.27 20.80 -19.61
CA PHE A 275 -4.01 20.97 -20.31
C PHE A 275 -3.57 19.68 -21.02
N TRP A 276 -3.51 18.56 -20.32
CA TRP A 276 -3.03 17.31 -20.91
C TRP A 276 -3.98 16.76 -21.98
N ARG A 277 -5.31 16.90 -21.81
CA ARG A 277 -6.26 16.54 -22.88
C ARG A 277 -6.01 17.35 -24.14
N ALA A 278 -5.99 18.67 -24.02
CA ALA A 278 -5.78 19.54 -25.18
C ALA A 278 -4.41 19.31 -25.85
N TRP A 279 -3.38 19.06 -25.03
CA TRP A 279 -2.03 18.77 -25.51
C TRP A 279 -1.98 17.51 -26.37
N PHE A 280 -2.51 16.41 -25.86
CA PHE A 280 -2.45 15.10 -26.52
C PHE A 280 -3.47 14.93 -27.66
N ASP A 281 -4.56 15.69 -27.65
CA ASP A 281 -5.54 15.71 -28.73
C ASP A 281 -4.95 16.21 -30.06
N VAL A 282 -3.93 17.08 -30.01
CA VAL A 282 -3.15 17.53 -31.19
C VAL A 282 -2.54 16.34 -31.95
N ASP A 283 -2.09 15.32 -31.22
CA ASP A 283 -1.53 14.08 -31.76
C ASP A 283 -2.58 12.96 -31.90
N ARG A 284 -3.87 13.27 -31.73
CA ARG A 284 -5.00 12.32 -31.70
C ARG A 284 -4.87 11.22 -30.64
N VAL A 285 -4.26 11.56 -29.50
CA VAL A 285 -4.11 10.66 -28.35
C VAL A 285 -5.19 10.96 -27.32
N GLY A 286 -6.12 10.02 -27.13
CA GLY A 286 -7.25 10.20 -26.23
C GLY A 286 -6.92 9.86 -24.78
N LEU A 287 -6.87 10.89 -23.92
CA LEU A 287 -6.61 10.75 -22.47
C LEU A 287 -7.90 10.63 -21.63
N GLU A 288 -9.05 10.42 -22.27
CA GLU A 288 -10.33 10.30 -21.57
C GLU A 288 -10.33 9.15 -20.56
N PRO A 289 -10.89 9.35 -19.35
CA PRO A 289 -10.92 8.33 -18.30
C PRO A 289 -11.68 7.06 -18.73
N ALA A 290 -12.64 7.21 -19.64
CA ALA A 290 -13.49 6.13 -20.14
C ALA A 290 -12.70 4.92 -20.69
N ARG A 291 -11.48 5.11 -21.23
CA ARG A 291 -10.63 4.01 -21.71
C ARG A 291 -10.19 3.07 -20.59
N ARG A 292 -9.61 3.66 -19.53
CA ARG A 292 -9.20 2.92 -18.33
C ARG A 292 -10.41 2.35 -17.62
N ASP A 293 -11.50 3.10 -17.55
CA ASP A 293 -12.74 2.69 -16.89
C ASP A 293 -13.37 1.47 -17.57
N TYR A 294 -13.42 1.47 -18.90
CA TYR A 294 -13.93 0.33 -19.65
C TYR A 294 -13.02 -0.89 -19.51
N LEU A 295 -11.70 -0.70 -19.50
CA LEU A 295 -10.73 -1.75 -19.24
C LEU A 295 -10.95 -2.40 -17.86
N GLU A 296 -11.04 -1.58 -16.81
CA GLU A 296 -11.28 -2.03 -15.43
C GLU A 296 -12.67 -2.64 -15.23
N TYR A 297 -13.66 -2.29 -16.07
CA TYR A 297 -14.99 -2.93 -16.08
C TYR A 297 -14.98 -4.30 -16.77
N ARG A 298 -14.16 -4.45 -17.81
CA ARG A 298 -14.12 -5.68 -18.63
C ARG A 298 -13.24 -6.78 -18.06
N PHE A 299 -12.26 -6.42 -17.24
CA PHE A 299 -11.29 -7.34 -16.64
C PHE A 299 -11.31 -7.25 -15.12
N GLY A 300 -10.94 -8.36 -14.47
CA GLY A 300 -10.65 -8.35 -13.03
C GLY A 300 -9.30 -7.70 -12.76
N THR A 301 -9.24 -6.72 -11.86
CA THR A 301 -8.00 -6.00 -11.55
C THR A 301 -7.10 -6.82 -10.62
N VAL A 302 -5.92 -7.22 -11.08
CA VAL A 302 -4.90 -7.90 -10.25
C VAL A 302 -4.01 -6.86 -9.58
N ILE A 303 -3.37 -6.01 -10.39
CA ILE A 303 -2.53 -4.89 -9.95
C ILE A 303 -2.90 -3.67 -10.79
N SER A 304 -2.94 -2.51 -10.16
CA SER A 304 -3.09 -1.23 -10.82
C SER A 304 -2.19 -0.20 -10.14
N SER A 305 -1.49 0.60 -10.93
CA SER A 305 -0.75 1.75 -10.44
C SER A 305 -0.97 3.00 -11.28
N SER A 306 -0.87 4.17 -10.66
CA SER A 306 -1.02 5.49 -11.28
C SER A 306 0.17 6.37 -10.93
N GLU A 307 0.84 6.92 -11.95
CA GLU A 307 2.13 7.57 -11.82
C GLU A 307 2.20 8.88 -12.61
N ARG A 308 3.30 9.63 -12.42
CA ARG A 308 3.54 10.90 -13.11
C ARG A 308 4.93 10.94 -13.73
N ASN A 309 5.01 11.25 -15.01
CA ASN A 309 6.28 11.50 -15.69
C ASN A 309 6.73 12.95 -15.48
N TYR A 310 7.39 13.23 -14.35
CA TYR A 310 7.85 14.58 -14.00
C TYR A 310 8.95 15.14 -14.89
N LEU A 311 9.68 14.29 -15.64
CA LEU A 311 10.69 14.76 -16.59
C LEU A 311 10.11 15.65 -17.70
N LEU A 312 8.82 15.48 -17.99
CA LEU A 312 8.09 16.20 -19.04
C LEU A 312 6.87 16.94 -18.47
N GLY A 313 6.96 17.46 -17.25
CA GLY A 313 5.91 18.29 -16.64
C GLY A 313 4.85 17.52 -15.86
N GLY A 314 5.04 16.22 -15.59
CA GLY A 314 4.13 15.42 -14.78
C GLY A 314 3.00 14.78 -15.59
N ILE A 315 3.31 14.25 -16.78
CA ILE A 315 2.34 13.57 -17.64
C ILE A 315 1.77 12.36 -16.88
N PRO A 316 0.44 12.27 -16.68
CA PRO A 316 -0.15 11.14 -15.98
C PRO A 316 -0.20 9.88 -16.85
N TYR A 317 0.25 8.77 -16.29
CA TYR A 317 0.14 7.45 -16.89
C TYR A 317 -0.24 6.41 -15.83
N TYR A 318 -0.75 5.27 -16.26
CA TYR A 318 -1.12 4.17 -15.38
C TYR A 318 -0.54 2.86 -15.90
N ILE A 319 -0.36 1.90 -15.00
CA ILE A 319 -0.10 0.51 -15.31
C ILE A 319 -1.27 -0.30 -14.77
N PHE A 320 -1.80 -1.22 -15.57
CA PHE A 320 -2.91 -2.08 -15.22
C PHE A 320 -2.54 -3.52 -15.60
N ILE A 321 -2.62 -4.42 -14.62
CA ILE A 321 -2.51 -5.86 -14.81
C ILE A 321 -3.88 -6.45 -14.49
N GLY A 322 -4.52 -7.03 -15.51
CA GLY A 322 -5.85 -7.61 -15.42
C GLY A 322 -5.88 -9.10 -15.72
N CYS A 323 -6.97 -9.74 -15.36
CA CYS A 323 -7.30 -11.11 -15.72
C CYS A 323 -8.77 -11.21 -16.14
N HIS A 324 -9.23 -12.40 -16.53
CA HIS A 324 -10.65 -12.62 -16.78
C HIS A 324 -11.48 -12.26 -15.55
N LYS A 325 -12.50 -11.40 -15.73
CA LYS A 325 -13.40 -10.98 -14.65
C LYS A 325 -14.13 -12.16 -13.99
N GLN A 326 -14.32 -13.26 -14.73
CA GLN A 326 -15.03 -14.45 -14.27
C GLN A 326 -14.12 -15.50 -13.61
N SER A 327 -12.81 -15.26 -13.53
CA SER A 327 -11.84 -16.23 -13.00
C SER A 327 -12.12 -16.66 -11.56
N THR A 328 -12.79 -15.79 -10.78
CA THR A 328 -13.08 -15.96 -9.35
C THR A 328 -14.58 -15.91 -9.03
N GLU A 329 -15.45 -15.87 -10.06
CA GLU A 329 -16.92 -15.83 -9.93
C GLU A 329 -17.54 -17.16 -9.45
N ASN A 330 -16.74 -18.15 -9.01
CA ASN A 330 -17.27 -19.39 -8.44
C ASN A 330 -17.91 -19.12 -7.06
N PRO A 331 -19.23 -19.28 -6.88
CA PRO A 331 -19.90 -19.01 -5.60
C PRO A 331 -19.32 -19.84 -4.44
N GLU A 332 -18.79 -21.04 -4.71
CA GLU A 332 -18.17 -21.89 -3.71
C GLU A 332 -16.83 -21.32 -3.22
N ALA A 333 -16.07 -20.67 -4.10
CA ALA A 333 -14.82 -19.99 -3.74
C ALA A 333 -15.09 -18.74 -2.89
N LEU A 334 -16.12 -17.97 -3.24
CA LEU A 334 -16.57 -16.82 -2.45
C LEU A 334 -17.04 -17.23 -1.05
N ALA A 335 -17.82 -18.31 -0.95
CA ALA A 335 -18.29 -18.84 0.34
C ALA A 335 -17.15 -19.39 1.21
N LYS A 336 -16.16 -20.07 0.60
CA LYS A 336 -14.93 -20.52 1.28
C LYS A 336 -14.16 -19.34 1.86
N LEU A 337 -14.04 -18.26 1.09
CA LEU A 337 -13.33 -17.07 1.51
C LEU A 337 -14.05 -16.34 2.66
N ASP A 338 -15.38 -16.19 2.55
CA ASP A 338 -16.20 -15.59 3.60
C ASP A 338 -16.15 -16.39 4.91
N ALA A 339 -16.24 -17.72 4.83
CA ALA A 339 -16.10 -18.60 5.99
C ALA A 339 -14.72 -18.48 6.65
N ALA A 340 -13.67 -18.39 5.83
CA ALA A 340 -12.30 -18.23 6.31
C ALA A 340 -12.04 -16.87 6.99
N TYR A 341 -12.81 -15.83 6.64
CA TYR A 341 -12.72 -14.49 7.23
C TYR A 341 -13.54 -14.33 8.52
N THR A 342 -14.60 -15.12 8.68
CA THR A 342 -15.59 -14.98 9.77
C THR A 342 -15.47 -16.04 10.87
N GLU A 343 -14.51 -16.96 10.78
CA GLU A 343 -14.41 -18.16 11.65
C GLU A 343 -15.64 -19.07 11.62
N SER A 344 -16.35 -19.11 10.49
CA SER A 344 -17.58 -19.92 10.38
C SER A 344 -17.27 -21.42 10.24
N PRO A 345 -17.89 -22.31 11.05
CA PRO A 345 -17.58 -23.75 11.06
C PRO A 345 -18.22 -24.57 9.92
N TYR A 346 -19.01 -23.96 9.02
CA TYR A 346 -19.88 -24.68 8.09
C TYR A 346 -19.27 -24.95 6.70
N LEU A 347 -18.27 -25.85 6.58
CA LEU A 347 -17.91 -26.38 5.26
C LEU A 347 -17.53 -27.88 5.31
N SER A 348 -18.54 -28.74 5.10
CA SER A 348 -18.35 -30.06 4.46
C SER A 348 -19.01 -30.06 3.07
N PRO A 349 -18.42 -30.69 2.03
CA PRO A 349 -18.74 -30.41 0.63
C PRO A 349 -20.14 -30.86 0.16
N THR A 350 -20.82 -31.74 0.90
CA THR A 350 -21.92 -32.54 0.33
C THR A 350 -23.32 -31.94 0.49
N ARG A 351 -23.51 -30.90 1.31
CA ARG A 351 -24.85 -30.29 1.57
C ARG A 351 -25.09 -28.92 0.93
N HIS A 352 -24.07 -28.32 0.34
CA HIS A 352 -24.04 -26.89 0.01
C HIS A 352 -24.99 -26.45 -1.13
N ARG A 353 -25.20 -27.29 -2.16
CA ARG A 353 -26.03 -26.92 -3.33
C ARG A 353 -27.49 -26.61 -2.97
N LYS A 354 -28.00 -27.19 -1.87
CA LYS A 354 -29.39 -27.00 -1.41
C LYS A 354 -29.56 -25.80 -0.48
N GLU A 355 -28.48 -25.33 0.15
CA GLU A 355 -28.51 -24.20 1.08
C GLU A 355 -28.16 -22.87 0.40
N LEU A 356 -27.30 -22.87 -0.63
CA LEU A 356 -27.00 -21.65 -1.40
C LEU A 356 -28.24 -21.13 -2.15
N SER A 357 -29.02 -22.03 -2.75
CA SER A 357 -30.32 -21.68 -3.35
C SER A 357 -31.31 -21.15 -2.30
N LYS A 358 -31.23 -21.69 -1.08
CA LYS A 358 -32.09 -21.27 0.04
C LYS A 358 -31.64 -19.95 0.67
N ALA A 359 -30.35 -19.64 0.68
CA ALA A 359 -29.77 -18.41 1.23
C ALA A 359 -29.95 -17.19 0.32
N VAL A 360 -30.11 -17.42 -0.99
CA VAL A 360 -30.51 -16.38 -1.94
C VAL A 360 -32.02 -16.10 -1.84
N GLU A 361 -32.84 -17.12 -1.52
CA GLU A 361 -34.30 -16.97 -1.34
C GLU A 361 -34.75 -16.61 0.08
N GLN A 362 -33.91 -16.84 1.09
CA GLN A 362 -34.19 -16.57 2.50
C GLN A 362 -33.09 -15.68 3.07
N SER A 363 -33.43 -14.42 3.33
CA SER A 363 -32.67 -13.46 4.13
C SER A 363 -32.45 -13.98 5.55
N VAL A 364 -31.49 -14.88 5.74
CA VAL A 364 -30.98 -15.28 7.06
C VAL A 364 -29.80 -14.37 7.38
N PRO A 365 -29.85 -13.58 8.48
CA PRO A 365 -28.75 -12.70 8.88
C PRO A 365 -27.61 -13.55 9.48
N GLY A 366 -26.70 -14.03 8.62
CA GLY A 366 -25.41 -14.58 9.04
C GLY A 366 -24.34 -13.49 9.10
N ILE A 367 -23.31 -13.68 9.95
CA ILE A 367 -22.12 -12.83 9.98
C ILE A 367 -21.40 -12.96 8.63
N ARG A 368 -21.16 -11.83 7.95
CA ARG A 368 -20.46 -11.77 6.65
C ARG A 368 -19.23 -10.90 6.73
N SER A 369 -18.24 -11.20 5.89
CA SER A 369 -17.06 -10.35 5.69
C SER A 369 -17.37 -9.14 4.81
N LYS A 370 -16.60 -8.04 4.96
CA LYS A 370 -16.73 -6.86 4.09
C LYS A 370 -16.47 -7.18 2.63
N ALA A 371 -15.50 -8.06 2.37
CA ALA A 371 -15.20 -8.53 1.03
C ALA A 371 -16.42 -9.21 0.39
N TYR A 372 -17.12 -10.07 1.14
CA TYR A 372 -18.33 -10.74 0.66
C TYR A 372 -19.48 -9.76 0.39
N GLU A 373 -19.70 -8.79 1.29
CA GLU A 373 -20.69 -7.73 1.10
C GLU A 373 -20.41 -6.93 -0.18
N ALA A 374 -19.16 -6.50 -0.38
CA ALA A 374 -18.74 -5.78 -1.58
C ALA A 374 -18.88 -6.64 -2.85
N ALA A 375 -18.56 -7.93 -2.77
CA ALA A 375 -18.73 -8.88 -3.87
C ALA A 375 -20.20 -9.01 -4.29
N ILE A 376 -21.13 -9.18 -3.33
CA ILE A 376 -22.57 -9.27 -3.64
C ILE A 376 -23.07 -8.01 -4.34
N VAL A 377 -22.72 -6.84 -3.81
CA VAL A 377 -23.12 -5.55 -4.42
C VAL A 377 -22.64 -5.48 -5.87
N ASN A 378 -21.38 -5.86 -6.13
CA ASN A 378 -20.82 -5.81 -7.47
C ASN A 378 -21.46 -6.81 -8.42
N LEU A 379 -21.62 -8.07 -7.99
CA LEU A 379 -22.25 -9.12 -8.79
C LEU A 379 -23.70 -8.75 -9.15
N SER A 380 -24.46 -8.18 -8.21
CA SER A 380 -25.84 -7.72 -8.46
C SER A 380 -25.93 -6.61 -9.51
N SER A 381 -24.85 -5.83 -9.67
CA SER A 381 -24.76 -4.72 -10.62
C SER A 381 -23.93 -5.07 -11.88
N ASN A 382 -23.58 -6.35 -12.07
CA ASN A 382 -22.69 -6.82 -13.15
C ASN A 382 -21.35 -6.06 -13.19
N LEU A 383 -20.86 -5.63 -12.03
CA LEU A 383 -19.54 -5.02 -11.86
C LEU A 383 -18.52 -6.11 -11.52
N PRO A 384 -17.24 -5.94 -11.88
CA PRO A 384 -16.18 -6.83 -11.44
C PRO A 384 -16.10 -6.91 -9.91
N LEU A 385 -15.63 -8.05 -9.39
CA LEU A 385 -15.30 -8.16 -7.97
C LEU A 385 -14.20 -7.17 -7.55
N PRO A 386 -14.09 -6.85 -6.25
CA PRO A 386 -12.92 -6.12 -5.73
C PRO A 386 -11.58 -6.75 -6.11
N SER A 387 -10.54 -5.93 -6.27
CA SER A 387 -9.19 -6.39 -6.68
C SER A 387 -8.60 -7.48 -5.76
N SER A 388 -8.97 -7.49 -4.47
CA SER A 388 -8.57 -8.52 -3.50
C SER A 388 -9.02 -9.94 -3.87
N PHE A 389 -10.02 -10.09 -4.75
CA PHE A 389 -10.49 -11.39 -5.22
C PHE A 389 -9.65 -11.98 -6.35
N TYR A 390 -8.88 -11.16 -7.08
CA TYR A 390 -8.05 -11.60 -8.20
C TYR A 390 -6.57 -11.74 -7.83
N GLN A 391 -6.21 -11.52 -6.57
CA GLN A 391 -4.86 -11.67 -6.05
C GLN A 391 -4.59 -13.13 -5.66
N HIS A 392 -3.32 -13.54 -5.71
CA HIS A 392 -2.92 -14.92 -5.39
C HIS A 392 -3.03 -15.25 -3.91
N HIS A 393 -2.91 -14.24 -3.05
CA HIS A 393 -2.97 -14.39 -1.60
C HIS A 393 -4.15 -13.59 -1.05
N HIS A 394 -4.83 -14.16 -0.07
CA HIS A 394 -6.01 -13.57 0.56
C HIS A 394 -5.76 -13.22 2.04
N TRP A 395 -4.53 -12.83 2.36
CA TRP A 395 -4.18 -12.38 3.70
C TRP A 395 -4.78 -10.99 3.97
N ARG A 396 -4.75 -10.08 2.97
CA ARG A 396 -5.32 -8.73 3.09
C ARG A 396 -6.81 -8.76 2.78
N ILE A 397 -7.63 -8.36 3.76
CA ILE A 397 -9.08 -8.25 3.58
C ILE A 397 -9.41 -6.92 2.91
N TRP A 398 -10.43 -6.94 2.04
CA TRP A 398 -10.92 -5.76 1.35
C TRP A 398 -11.36 -4.66 2.34
N TYR A 399 -10.99 -3.42 2.02
CA TYR A 399 -11.42 -2.20 2.71
C TYR A 399 -11.62 -1.09 1.68
N ASP A 400 -12.45 -0.10 2.03
CA ASP A 400 -12.64 1.09 1.21
C ASP A 400 -11.57 2.14 1.52
N GLU A 401 -10.60 2.29 0.63
CA GLU A 401 -9.48 3.23 0.79
C GLU A 401 -9.89 4.71 0.78
N LEU A 402 -11.05 5.06 0.22
CA LEU A 402 -11.52 6.45 0.15
C LEU A 402 -12.27 6.87 1.41
N HIS A 403 -12.58 5.93 2.30
CA HIS A 403 -13.27 6.21 3.54
C HIS A 403 -12.45 7.18 4.41
N PRO A 404 -13.05 8.25 4.99
CA PRO A 404 -12.32 9.25 5.78
C PRO A 404 -11.43 8.67 6.89
N LYS A 405 -11.94 7.64 7.58
CA LYS A 405 -11.20 6.93 8.64
C LYS A 405 -9.89 6.27 8.16
N HIS A 406 -9.75 5.98 6.87
CA HIS A 406 -8.53 5.41 6.30
C HIS A 406 -7.61 6.47 5.69
N THR A 407 -8.17 7.57 5.17
CA THR A 407 -7.40 8.65 4.53
C THR A 407 -6.78 9.64 5.52
N GLN A 408 -7.27 9.69 6.77
CA GLN A 408 -6.77 10.59 7.83
C GLN A 408 -5.26 10.50 8.09
N PHE A 409 -4.62 9.37 7.77
CA PHE A 409 -3.19 9.15 7.99
C PHE A 409 -2.29 9.67 6.87
N ASN A 410 -2.83 10.30 5.83
CA ASN A 410 -2.08 10.87 4.71
C ASN A 410 -1.10 9.90 4.03
N ASN A 411 -1.48 8.62 3.93
CA ASN A 411 -0.64 7.55 3.36
C ASN A 411 0.72 7.44 4.06
N GLU A 412 0.73 7.48 5.39
CA GLU A 412 1.93 7.37 6.20
C GLU A 412 1.68 6.43 7.38
N TYR A 413 2.57 5.46 7.58
CA TYR A 413 2.56 4.65 8.81
C TYR A 413 3.22 5.41 9.95
N ILE A 414 2.81 5.11 11.19
CA ILE A 414 3.36 5.78 12.37
C ILE A 414 4.68 5.11 12.78
N TYR A 415 4.68 3.78 12.87
CA TYR A 415 5.81 3.01 13.40
C TYR A 415 6.37 2.06 12.34
N ALA A 416 7.70 2.06 12.18
CA ALA A 416 8.39 1.11 11.29
C ALA A 416 8.76 -0.21 12.00
N PHE A 417 8.59 -0.27 13.31
CA PHE A 417 8.89 -1.39 14.21
C PHE A 417 7.94 -1.35 15.41
N THR A 418 7.78 -2.48 16.10
CA THR A 418 6.90 -2.66 17.25
C THR A 418 7.63 -2.32 18.56
N TRP A 419 6.93 -1.77 19.56
CA TRP A 419 7.47 -1.31 20.85
C TRP A 419 7.02 -2.21 22.01
N GLU A 420 6.78 -3.49 21.74
CA GLU A 420 6.25 -4.44 22.71
C GLU A 420 7.10 -5.70 22.66
N ASP A 421 7.63 -6.11 23.81
CA ASP A 421 8.55 -7.24 23.89
C ASP A 421 7.83 -8.60 23.66
N PRO A 422 8.02 -9.27 22.50
CA PRO A 422 7.39 -10.55 22.24
C PRO A 422 7.84 -11.66 23.20
N ARG A 423 9.03 -11.54 23.82
CA ARG A 423 9.54 -12.50 24.81
C ARG A 423 8.60 -12.59 26.02
N VAL A 424 8.03 -11.47 26.42
CA VAL A 424 7.05 -11.43 27.52
C VAL A 424 5.72 -12.01 27.07
N ASP A 425 5.31 -11.73 25.84
CA ASP A 425 4.04 -12.20 25.28
C ASP A 425 4.02 -13.73 25.19
N HIS A 426 5.11 -14.36 24.74
CA HIS A 426 5.23 -15.82 24.75
C HIS A 426 5.07 -16.45 26.12
N ARG A 427 5.73 -15.88 27.12
CA ARG A 427 5.72 -16.39 28.49
C ARG A 427 4.32 -16.31 29.10
N LEU A 428 3.57 -15.25 28.79
CA LEU A 428 2.24 -14.99 29.33
C LEU A 428 1.14 -15.73 28.56
N LEU A 429 1.18 -15.69 27.22
CA LEU A 429 0.13 -16.19 26.35
C LEU A 429 0.24 -17.69 26.12
N ARG A 430 1.46 -18.25 26.06
CA ARG A 430 1.70 -19.68 25.75
C ARG A 430 0.93 -20.11 24.49
N ILE A 431 1.19 -19.41 23.38
CA ILE A 431 0.51 -19.61 22.10
C ILE A 431 0.72 -21.06 21.61
N SER A 432 -0.36 -21.66 21.12
CA SER A 432 -0.44 -23.01 20.60
C SER A 432 -1.13 -23.05 19.23
N SER A 433 -1.12 -24.23 18.59
CA SER A 433 -1.78 -24.43 17.29
C SER A 433 -3.30 -24.33 17.33
N ASP A 434 -3.92 -24.39 18.50
CA ASP A 434 -5.38 -24.28 18.65
C ASP A 434 -5.85 -22.83 18.81
N ASP A 435 -4.93 -21.88 18.91
CA ASP A 435 -5.26 -20.49 19.20
C ASP A 435 -5.74 -19.72 17.96
N VAL A 436 -6.79 -18.92 18.18
CA VAL A 436 -7.23 -17.85 17.28
C VAL A 436 -6.94 -16.55 17.98
N ILE A 437 -6.04 -15.78 17.39
CA ILE A 437 -5.46 -14.59 17.98
C ILE A 437 -6.02 -13.37 17.25
N LEU A 438 -6.50 -12.37 17.97
CA LEU A 438 -6.71 -11.02 17.47
C LEU A 438 -5.56 -10.17 18.02
N ALA A 439 -4.85 -9.44 17.16
CA ALA A 439 -3.74 -8.61 17.59
C ALA A 439 -3.69 -7.34 16.76
N ILE A 440 -3.33 -6.21 17.38
CA ILE A 440 -3.07 -4.98 16.63
C ILE A 440 -1.85 -5.20 15.72
N SER A 441 -1.95 -4.81 14.44
CA SER A 441 -0.89 -5.06 13.46
C SER A 441 0.39 -4.31 13.82
N SER A 442 0.29 -3.00 14.13
CA SER A 442 1.45 -2.13 14.33
C SER A 442 2.39 -2.25 13.11
N ALA A 443 3.70 -2.38 13.33
CA ALA A 443 4.66 -2.65 12.26
C ALA A 443 4.70 -4.12 11.79
N GLY A 444 3.91 -5.01 12.38
CA GLY A 444 3.82 -6.44 12.04
C GLY A 444 4.87 -7.34 12.69
N ASP A 445 5.78 -6.82 13.52
CA ASP A 445 6.87 -7.62 14.11
C ASP A 445 6.33 -8.72 15.04
N ASN A 446 5.40 -8.37 15.93
CA ASN A 446 4.81 -9.33 16.87
C ASN A 446 3.89 -10.33 16.15
N ILE A 447 3.23 -9.92 15.06
CA ILE A 447 2.43 -10.84 14.23
C ILE A 447 3.32 -11.95 13.64
N LEU A 448 4.46 -11.58 13.05
CA LEU A 448 5.42 -12.55 12.50
C LEU A 448 6.03 -13.42 13.60
N ASP A 449 6.25 -12.85 14.77
CA ASP A 449 6.73 -13.57 15.93
C ASP A 449 5.72 -14.62 16.44
N TYR A 450 4.43 -14.28 16.53
CA TYR A 450 3.36 -15.22 16.88
C TYR A 450 3.17 -16.32 15.84
N LEU A 451 3.29 -16.02 14.55
CA LEU A 451 3.20 -17.01 13.47
C LEU A 451 4.26 -18.11 13.57
N GLN A 452 5.40 -17.85 14.23
CA GLN A 452 6.40 -18.88 14.51
C GLN A 452 5.93 -19.97 15.48
N TYR A 453 4.77 -19.82 16.10
CA TYR A 453 4.14 -20.86 16.95
C TYR A 453 3.03 -21.60 16.21
N SER A 454 2.82 -21.30 14.93
CA SER A 454 1.82 -21.93 14.06
C SER A 454 0.41 -21.94 14.67
N PRO A 455 -0.11 -20.81 15.20
CA PRO A 455 -1.49 -20.72 15.67
C PRO A 455 -2.46 -21.02 14.54
N ARG A 456 -3.67 -21.46 14.88
CA ARG A 456 -4.73 -21.75 13.89
C ARG A 456 -5.01 -20.54 13.01
N LYS A 457 -5.07 -19.35 13.63
CA LYS A 457 -5.33 -18.10 12.93
C LYS A 457 -4.87 -16.87 13.70
N ILE A 458 -4.47 -15.83 12.97
CA ILE A 458 -4.21 -14.49 13.49
C ILE A 458 -5.01 -13.46 12.68
N HIS A 459 -5.86 -12.71 13.36
CA HIS A 459 -6.51 -11.50 12.88
C HIS A 459 -5.64 -10.31 13.29
N ALA A 460 -4.78 -9.84 12.39
CA ALA A 460 -4.00 -8.61 12.53
C ALA A 460 -4.90 -7.40 12.18
N VAL A 461 -5.05 -6.45 13.09
CA VAL A 461 -6.00 -5.34 12.96
C VAL A 461 -5.29 -4.00 13.08
N ASP A 462 -5.51 -3.09 12.13
CA ASP A 462 -5.04 -1.71 12.24
C ASP A 462 -5.96 -0.78 11.45
N LEU A 463 -6.22 0.42 11.98
CA LEU A 463 -7.02 1.42 11.28
C LEU A 463 -6.24 2.08 10.14
N ASN A 464 -4.90 2.17 10.26
CA ASN A 464 -4.03 2.81 9.28
C ASN A 464 -3.66 1.83 8.17
N PRO A 465 -4.10 2.06 6.91
CA PRO A 465 -3.77 1.17 5.80
C PRO A 465 -2.26 0.98 5.59
N SER A 466 -1.47 2.03 5.83
CA SER A 466 -0.01 2.03 5.65
C SER A 466 0.73 1.11 6.61
N GLN A 467 0.22 0.95 7.85
CA GLN A 467 0.77 -0.03 8.80
C GLN A 467 0.59 -1.45 8.28
N ASN A 468 -0.61 -1.74 7.80
CA ASN A 468 -0.93 -3.03 7.19
C ASN A 468 -0.15 -3.25 5.88
N HIS A 469 0.14 -2.22 5.07
CA HIS A 469 1.02 -2.35 3.90
C HIS A 469 2.46 -2.76 4.29
N LEU A 470 2.96 -2.35 5.47
CA LEU A 470 4.27 -2.77 5.98
C LEU A 470 4.27 -4.23 6.43
N LEU A 471 3.25 -4.68 7.14
CA LEU A 471 3.08 -6.10 7.46
C LEU A 471 3.02 -6.93 6.17
N GLU A 472 2.22 -6.50 5.20
CA GLU A 472 2.05 -7.19 3.92
C GLU A 472 3.37 -7.28 3.12
N LEU A 473 4.19 -6.22 3.12
CA LEU A 473 5.53 -6.25 2.53
C LEU A 473 6.44 -7.28 3.20
N LYS A 474 6.39 -7.39 4.54
CA LYS A 474 7.17 -8.40 5.26
C LYS A 474 6.73 -9.81 4.86
N VAL A 475 5.42 -10.07 4.85
CA VAL A 475 4.88 -11.39 4.48
C VAL A 475 5.23 -11.75 3.02
N ALA A 476 5.08 -10.82 2.09
CA ALA A 476 5.50 -11.00 0.69
C ALA A 476 7.00 -11.30 0.58
N SER A 477 7.83 -10.62 1.38
CA SER A 477 9.28 -10.83 1.40
C SER A 477 9.67 -12.20 1.93
N PHE A 478 9.03 -12.70 3.00
CA PHE A 478 9.26 -14.07 3.47
C PHE A 478 8.82 -15.11 2.45
N THR A 479 7.78 -14.83 1.67
CA THR A 479 7.26 -15.77 0.66
C THR A 479 8.15 -15.84 -0.59
N ALA A 480 8.72 -14.71 -1.02
CA ALA A 480 9.38 -14.60 -2.33
C ALA A 480 10.91 -14.44 -2.29
N LEU A 481 11.49 -13.99 -1.16
CA LEU A 481 12.89 -13.56 -1.11
C LEU A 481 13.78 -14.46 -0.26
N SER A 482 15.06 -14.45 -0.63
CA SER A 482 16.12 -15.09 0.16
C SER A 482 16.29 -14.38 1.51
N TYR A 483 16.86 -15.10 2.49
CA TYR A 483 17.18 -14.50 3.79
C TYR A 483 18.08 -13.26 3.68
N LEU A 484 19.00 -13.23 2.71
CA LEU A 484 19.91 -12.09 2.53
C LEU A 484 19.16 -10.82 2.12
N ASP A 485 18.16 -10.94 1.25
CA ASP A 485 17.37 -9.80 0.80
C ASP A 485 16.39 -9.35 1.88
N VAL A 486 15.75 -10.30 2.59
CA VAL A 486 14.93 -10.01 3.79
C VAL A 486 15.76 -9.27 4.83
N TRP A 487 17.00 -9.70 5.08
CA TRP A 487 17.90 -9.04 6.02
C TRP A 487 18.28 -7.63 5.57
N LYS A 488 18.55 -7.40 4.29
CA LYS A 488 18.84 -6.05 3.80
C LYS A 488 17.63 -5.13 4.00
N ILE A 489 16.44 -5.57 3.58
CA ILE A 489 15.21 -4.78 3.64
C ILE A 489 14.83 -4.44 5.09
N PHE A 490 14.82 -5.43 5.99
CA PHE A 490 14.33 -5.24 7.37
C PHE A 490 15.43 -5.28 8.45
N GLY A 491 16.55 -5.95 8.24
CA GLY A 491 17.70 -5.86 9.15
C GLY A 491 18.41 -4.51 9.02
N GLU A 492 18.79 -4.15 7.79
CA GLU A 492 19.55 -2.93 7.50
C GLU A 492 18.65 -1.73 7.17
N GLY A 493 17.37 -1.96 6.86
CA GLY A 493 16.43 -0.92 6.46
C GLY A 493 16.66 -0.39 5.04
N LYS A 494 17.51 -1.06 4.23
CA LYS A 494 17.95 -0.58 2.90
C LYS A 494 18.17 -1.72 1.93
N HIS A 495 17.86 -1.48 0.67
CA HIS A 495 18.14 -2.42 -0.41
C HIS A 495 18.31 -1.69 -1.75
N PRO A 496 19.49 -1.71 -2.39
CA PRO A 496 19.75 -0.93 -3.61
C PRO A 496 18.86 -1.34 -4.79
N HIS A 497 18.53 -2.64 -4.91
CA HIS A 497 17.67 -3.19 -5.97
C HIS A 497 16.22 -3.40 -5.50
N PHE A 498 15.74 -2.65 -4.49
CA PHE A 498 14.39 -2.85 -3.95
C PHE A 498 13.30 -2.72 -5.02
N ARG A 499 13.41 -1.74 -5.93
CA ARG A 499 12.43 -1.54 -7.00
C ARG A 499 12.33 -2.76 -7.92
N GLU A 500 13.46 -3.36 -8.29
CA GLU A 500 13.51 -4.55 -9.15
C GLU A 500 12.83 -5.74 -8.44
N LEU A 501 13.15 -5.96 -7.16
CA LEU A 501 12.50 -6.97 -6.33
C LEU A 501 11.00 -6.71 -6.20
N LEU A 502 10.59 -5.45 -6.00
CA LEU A 502 9.20 -5.06 -5.86
C LEU A 502 8.38 -5.43 -7.11
N LEU A 503 8.89 -5.07 -8.28
CA LEU A 503 8.21 -5.29 -9.55
C LEU A 503 8.16 -6.78 -9.91
N PHE A 504 9.30 -7.49 -9.81
CA PHE A 504 9.42 -8.83 -10.35
C PHE A 504 9.12 -9.96 -9.34
N LYS A 505 9.60 -9.83 -8.10
CA LYS A 505 9.51 -10.91 -7.10
C LYS A 505 8.39 -10.70 -6.07
N LEU A 506 8.13 -9.47 -5.64
CA LEU A 506 7.16 -9.19 -4.57
C LEU A 506 5.74 -8.93 -5.11
N SER A 507 5.60 -8.37 -6.31
CA SER A 507 4.29 -8.01 -6.87
C SER A 507 3.26 -9.15 -6.92
N PRO A 508 3.61 -10.44 -7.17
CA PRO A 508 2.64 -11.53 -7.09
C PRO A 508 2.10 -11.80 -5.68
N HIS A 509 2.76 -11.27 -4.66
CA HIS A 509 2.48 -11.51 -3.25
C HIS A 509 1.90 -10.29 -2.51
N LEU A 510 1.64 -9.20 -3.25
CA LEU A 510 1.11 -7.95 -2.69
C LEU A 510 -0.27 -7.66 -3.24
N SER A 511 -1.13 -7.09 -2.41
CA SER A 511 -2.31 -6.40 -2.88
C SER A 511 -1.95 -5.20 -3.75
N SER A 512 -2.84 -4.88 -4.68
CA SER A 512 -2.66 -3.76 -5.59
C SER A 512 -2.39 -2.43 -4.85
N GLN A 513 -3.08 -2.20 -3.73
CA GLN A 513 -2.90 -1.02 -2.90
C GLN A 513 -1.52 -1.01 -2.21
N ALA A 514 -1.10 -2.13 -1.62
CA ALA A 514 0.22 -2.23 -0.99
C ALA A 514 1.34 -2.09 -2.02
N PHE A 515 1.17 -2.68 -3.21
CA PHE A 515 2.12 -2.55 -4.31
C PHE A 515 2.28 -1.07 -4.73
N GLN A 516 1.19 -0.35 -4.99
CA GLN A 516 1.24 1.08 -5.34
C GLN A 516 1.95 1.88 -4.25
N PHE A 517 1.57 1.68 -2.99
CA PHE A 517 2.20 2.34 -1.86
C PHE A 517 3.72 2.16 -1.86
N TRP A 518 4.22 0.94 -2.01
CA TRP A 518 5.66 0.67 -2.03
C TRP A 518 6.36 1.08 -3.31
N LEU A 519 5.63 1.18 -4.43
CA LEU A 519 6.17 1.71 -5.68
C LEU A 519 6.51 3.20 -5.54
N ASP A 520 5.64 3.98 -4.90
CA ASP A 520 5.86 5.40 -4.60
C ASP A 520 6.95 5.60 -3.54
N HIS A 521 7.08 4.66 -2.60
CA HIS A 521 8.02 4.73 -1.49
C HIS A 521 9.29 3.89 -1.72
N CYS A 522 9.62 3.55 -2.98
CA CYS A 522 10.84 2.80 -3.30
C CYS A 522 12.11 3.47 -2.76
N ASN A 523 12.13 4.81 -2.71
CA ASN A 523 13.24 5.61 -2.20
C ASN A 523 13.57 5.35 -0.72
N VAL A 524 12.62 4.84 0.07
CA VAL A 524 12.84 4.45 1.47
C VAL A 524 13.99 3.46 1.58
N PHE A 525 14.07 2.49 0.67
CA PHE A 525 15.09 1.45 0.70
C PHE A 525 16.28 1.73 -0.23
N THR A 526 16.07 2.45 -1.34
CA THR A 526 17.14 2.68 -2.33
C THR A 526 17.97 3.94 -2.07
N SER A 527 17.48 4.87 -1.23
CA SER A 527 18.22 6.10 -0.96
C SER A 527 19.57 5.84 -0.30
N THR A 528 20.62 6.42 -0.88
CA THR A 528 21.97 6.42 -0.30
C THR A 528 22.05 7.33 0.93
N SER A 529 21.16 8.31 1.06
CA SER A 529 21.07 9.21 2.22
C SER A 529 20.11 8.67 3.30
N GLY A 530 20.29 9.10 4.55
CA GLY A 530 19.46 8.68 5.69
C GLY A 530 19.68 7.23 6.15
N LYS A 531 18.88 6.75 7.10
CA LYS A 531 18.93 5.38 7.65
C LYS A 531 17.84 4.44 7.11
N GLY A 532 17.23 4.76 5.97
CA GLY A 532 16.26 3.89 5.30
C GLY A 532 14.95 3.75 6.07
N LEU A 533 14.38 2.54 6.12
CA LEU A 533 13.08 2.22 6.72
C LEU A 533 12.89 2.74 8.16
N TYR A 534 13.95 2.74 8.97
CA TYR A 534 13.86 3.12 10.38
C TYR A 534 13.94 4.62 10.63
N GLU A 535 13.99 5.43 9.56
CA GLU A 535 13.95 6.88 9.63
C GLU A 535 12.79 7.47 8.79
N THR A 536 11.74 6.67 8.62
CA THR A 536 10.49 7.01 7.92
C THR A 536 9.28 6.80 8.83
N GLY A 537 8.07 7.12 8.34
CA GLY A 537 6.86 7.14 9.16
C GLY A 537 6.85 8.24 10.22
N GLY A 538 5.89 8.22 11.14
CA GLY A 538 5.76 9.20 12.24
C GLY A 538 6.93 9.18 13.23
N SER A 539 7.40 7.99 13.61
CA SER A 539 8.51 7.80 14.55
C SER A 539 9.83 8.47 14.12
N ARG A 540 10.01 8.76 12.81
CA ARG A 540 11.20 9.47 12.30
C ARG A 540 11.47 10.79 12.99
N TYR A 541 10.43 11.52 13.42
CA TYR A 541 10.59 12.87 13.95
C TYR A 541 11.32 12.81 15.29
N ALA A 542 10.92 11.88 16.16
CA ALA A 542 11.60 11.63 17.43
C ALA A 542 13.03 11.13 17.21
N LEU A 543 13.23 10.16 16.31
CA LEU A 543 14.55 9.58 16.04
C LEU A 543 15.53 10.60 15.45
N LYS A 544 15.08 11.43 14.50
CA LYS A 544 15.88 12.51 13.94
C LYS A 544 16.25 13.54 14.99
N MET A 545 15.29 13.98 15.81
CA MET A 545 15.53 14.95 16.87
C MET A 545 16.60 14.47 17.85
N VAL A 546 16.47 13.24 18.38
CA VAL A 546 17.46 12.64 19.29
C VAL A 546 18.85 12.59 18.63
N ARG A 547 18.91 12.22 17.35
CA ARG A 547 20.19 12.19 16.61
C ARG A 547 20.78 13.58 16.38
N TYR A 548 19.96 14.58 16.07
CA TYR A 548 20.41 15.96 15.96
C TYR A 548 20.98 16.47 17.28
N LEU A 549 20.34 16.15 18.41
CA LEU A 549 20.85 16.49 19.74
C LEU A 549 22.22 15.83 19.99
N PHE A 550 22.37 14.54 19.72
CA PHE A 550 23.67 13.87 19.88
C PHE A 550 24.75 14.48 18.98
N ASN A 551 24.40 14.95 17.79
CA ASN A 551 25.34 15.63 16.92
C ASN A 551 25.75 17.01 17.46
N ILE A 552 24.79 17.82 17.90
CA ILE A 552 25.03 19.17 18.44
C ILE A 552 25.88 19.11 19.71
N PHE A 553 25.62 18.15 20.60
CA PHE A 553 26.33 17.98 21.87
C PHE A 553 27.56 17.05 21.78
N GLY A 554 27.94 16.59 20.58
CA GLY A 554 29.14 15.78 20.37
C GLY A 554 29.09 14.34 20.94
N LEU A 555 27.91 13.82 21.26
CA LEU A 555 27.71 12.51 21.92
C LEU A 555 27.71 11.30 20.96
N ASN A 556 27.92 11.50 19.66
CA ASN A 556 27.90 10.42 18.68
C ASN A 556 28.90 9.29 19.02
N SER A 557 30.06 9.64 19.58
CA SER A 557 31.08 8.66 19.94
C SER A 557 30.65 7.80 21.13
N GLU A 558 30.02 8.41 22.13
CA GLU A 558 29.50 7.78 23.33
C GLU A 558 28.31 6.88 23.00
N VAL A 559 27.40 7.34 22.16
CA VAL A 559 26.25 6.53 21.70
C VAL A 559 26.73 5.32 20.90
N LYS A 560 27.76 5.49 20.07
CA LYS A 560 28.38 4.37 19.36
C LYS A 560 28.99 3.37 20.34
N ARG A 561 29.78 3.84 21.33
CA ARG A 561 30.35 2.99 22.38
C ARG A 561 29.29 2.28 23.21
N LEU A 562 28.16 2.95 23.50
CA LEU A 562 27.01 2.34 24.19
C LEU A 562 26.48 1.13 23.40
N CYS A 563 26.32 1.29 22.09
CA CYS A 563 25.85 0.23 21.18
C CYS A 563 26.90 -0.86 20.90
N GLU A 564 28.16 -0.65 21.29
CA GLU A 564 29.28 -1.60 21.10
C GLU A 564 29.72 -2.25 22.43
N SER A 565 29.21 -1.76 23.57
CA SER A 565 29.53 -2.26 24.91
C SER A 565 29.32 -3.76 25.05
N GLN A 566 30.20 -4.47 25.76
CA GLN A 566 30.07 -5.92 25.95
C GLN A 566 29.52 -6.28 27.33
N THR A 567 29.52 -5.33 28.27
CA THR A 567 29.07 -5.53 29.64
C THR A 567 28.14 -4.41 30.10
N LEU A 568 27.28 -4.71 31.08
CA LEU A 568 26.41 -3.70 31.69
C LEU A 568 27.22 -2.62 32.42
N ASP A 569 28.36 -2.96 32.99
CA ASP A 569 29.16 -2.00 33.75
C ASP A 569 29.76 -0.92 32.83
N GLU A 570 30.30 -1.31 31.67
CA GLU A 570 30.73 -0.35 30.63
C GLU A 570 29.56 0.54 30.17
N GLN A 571 28.38 -0.04 29.98
CA GLN A 571 27.19 0.69 29.56
C GLN A 571 26.75 1.71 30.62
N ARG A 572 26.77 1.32 31.89
CA ARG A 572 26.44 2.17 33.05
C ARG A 572 27.41 3.33 33.21
N GLU A 573 28.69 3.14 32.93
CA GLU A 573 29.68 4.23 32.96
C GLU A 573 29.42 5.31 31.89
N LEU A 574 28.89 4.91 30.72
CA LEU A 574 28.58 5.84 29.62
C LEU A 574 27.27 6.59 29.83
N TRP A 575 26.31 5.99 30.54
CA TRP A 575 24.94 6.50 30.65
C TRP A 575 24.83 7.92 31.22
N PRO A 576 25.51 8.32 32.32
CA PRO A 576 25.33 9.64 32.91
C PRO A 576 25.54 10.81 31.93
N ARG A 577 26.50 10.68 31.00
CA ARG A 577 26.77 11.73 30.00
C ARG A 577 25.64 11.86 28.98
N ILE A 578 25.12 10.72 28.50
CA ILE A 578 24.01 10.67 27.54
C ILE A 578 22.71 11.13 28.21
N ARG A 579 22.46 10.63 29.42
CA ARG A 579 21.33 10.96 30.28
C ARG A 579 21.22 12.45 30.52
N ASN A 580 22.32 13.14 30.84
CA ASN A 580 22.31 14.57 31.14
C ASN A 580 21.79 15.45 29.97
N ILE A 581 21.90 14.97 28.73
CA ILE A 581 21.40 15.68 27.55
C ILE A 581 19.98 15.24 27.21
N LEU A 582 19.74 13.93 27.12
CA LEU A 582 18.40 13.37 26.81
C LEU A 582 17.36 13.77 27.85
N LEU A 583 17.77 13.75 29.11
CA LEU A 583 17.00 14.15 30.27
C LEU A 583 17.57 15.46 30.81
N SER A 584 17.68 16.47 29.95
CA SER A 584 17.86 17.86 30.39
C SER A 584 16.51 18.56 30.59
N LYS A 585 16.36 19.32 31.68
CA LYS A 585 15.11 20.06 31.98
C LYS A 585 14.64 20.99 30.83
N PRO A 586 15.52 21.71 30.10
CA PRO A 586 15.10 22.54 28.97
C PRO A 586 14.54 21.74 27.80
N LEU A 587 15.14 20.58 27.48
CA LEU A 587 14.67 19.70 26.42
C LEU A 587 13.31 19.10 26.77
N HIS A 588 13.15 18.66 28.03
CA HIS A 588 11.87 18.16 28.54
C HIS A 588 10.76 19.20 28.46
N TRP A 589 11.04 20.43 28.88
CA TRP A 589 10.08 21.53 28.80
C TRP A 589 9.66 21.84 27.35
N ALA A 590 10.62 21.81 26.41
CA ALA A 590 10.33 22.02 24.99
C ALA A 590 9.49 20.87 24.37
N VAL A 591 9.79 19.62 24.76
CA VAL A 591 9.15 18.40 24.23
C VAL A 591 7.77 18.14 24.86
N VAL A 592 7.61 18.37 26.17
CA VAL A 592 6.33 18.21 26.89
C VAL A 592 5.41 19.42 26.73
N GLY A 593 5.96 20.61 26.47
CA GLY A 593 5.18 21.83 26.24
C GLY A 593 4.47 21.88 24.88
N THR A 594 4.76 20.97 23.95
CA THR A 594 4.06 20.87 22.66
C THR A 594 3.25 19.58 22.58
N GLU A 595 1.93 19.66 22.82
CA GLU A 595 0.98 18.55 22.62
C GLU A 595 1.08 17.95 21.21
N TRP A 596 1.43 18.81 20.23
CA TRP A 596 1.76 18.42 18.87
C TRP A 596 2.89 17.39 18.75
N PHE A 597 3.93 17.46 19.59
CA PHE A 597 5.06 16.53 19.53
C PHE A 597 4.69 15.15 20.10
N ALA A 598 3.98 15.11 21.24
CA ALA A 598 3.52 13.85 21.84
C ALA A 598 2.59 13.08 20.88
N TRP A 599 1.67 13.78 20.22
CA TRP A 599 0.78 13.15 19.24
C TRP A 599 1.52 12.79 17.94
N LYS A 600 2.22 13.74 17.30
CA LYS A 600 2.77 13.51 15.96
C LYS A 600 4.05 12.66 15.94
N ALA A 601 4.85 12.68 16.99
CA ALA A 601 6.13 11.97 17.06
C ALA A 601 6.07 10.69 17.90
N ALA A 602 5.25 10.66 18.96
CA ALA A 602 5.12 9.49 19.83
C ALA A 602 3.79 8.74 19.69
N GLY A 603 2.76 9.34 19.04
CA GLY A 603 1.45 8.72 18.86
C GLY A 603 0.60 8.65 20.14
N VAL A 604 0.97 9.40 21.18
CA VAL A 604 0.32 9.32 22.51
C VAL A 604 -0.86 10.29 22.58
N PRO A 605 -2.10 9.80 22.77
CA PRO A 605 -3.28 10.66 22.85
C PRO A 605 -3.43 11.32 24.24
N PRO A 606 -4.19 12.42 24.36
CA PRO A 606 -4.38 13.12 25.63
C PRO A 606 -4.91 12.26 26.80
N PRO A 607 -5.86 11.33 26.60
CA PRO A 607 -6.34 10.45 27.69
C PRO A 607 -5.22 9.61 28.32
N GLN A 608 -4.33 9.04 27.51
CA GLN A 608 -3.19 8.27 28.00
C GLN A 608 -2.21 9.15 28.80
N ARG A 609 -1.95 10.38 28.34
CA ARG A 609 -1.13 11.35 29.10
C ARG A 609 -1.77 11.66 30.46
N ASN A 610 -3.08 11.85 30.50
CA ASN A 610 -3.81 12.13 31.73
C ASN A 610 -3.73 10.96 32.72
N MET A 611 -3.72 9.72 32.22
CA MET A 611 -3.49 8.54 33.05
C MET A 611 -2.12 8.58 33.74
N ILE A 612 -1.04 8.94 33.04
CA ILE A 612 0.31 9.07 33.63
C ILE A 612 0.31 10.10 34.77
N ILE A 613 -0.33 11.26 34.55
CA ILE A 613 -0.41 12.33 35.54
C ILE A 613 -1.22 11.87 36.76
N SER A 614 -2.37 11.22 36.55
CA SER A 614 -3.23 10.74 37.62
C SER A 614 -2.55 9.69 38.50
N ASP A 615 -1.81 8.76 37.89
CA ASP A 615 -1.06 7.71 38.60
C ASP A 615 0.09 8.33 39.41
N TYR A 616 0.81 9.30 38.86
CA TYR A 616 1.81 10.08 39.60
C TYR A 616 1.21 10.80 40.81
N MET A 617 0.06 11.45 40.65
CA MET A 617 -0.61 12.13 41.77
C MET A 617 -1.06 11.15 42.85
N ALA A 618 -1.61 10.00 42.46
CA ALA A 618 -2.03 8.96 43.39
C ALA A 618 -0.87 8.39 44.22
N ARG A 619 0.25 8.07 43.57
CA ARG A 619 1.44 7.52 44.24
C ARG A 619 2.09 8.51 45.22
N ASN A 620 2.03 9.80 44.92
CA ASN A 620 2.59 10.85 45.77
C ASN A 620 1.61 11.41 46.82
N GLY A 621 0.40 10.84 46.93
CA GLY A 621 -0.62 11.29 47.89
C GLY A 621 -1.16 12.70 47.60
N LEU A 622 -1.10 13.15 46.35
CA LEU A 622 -1.52 14.49 45.91
C LEU A 622 -2.98 14.52 45.40
N SER A 623 -3.72 13.42 45.61
CA SER A 623 -5.12 13.22 45.22
C SER A 623 -6.07 14.12 46.03
N GLY A 624 -6.16 15.41 45.72
CA GLY A 624 -6.99 16.32 46.53
C GLY A 624 -7.05 17.80 46.13
N GLY A 625 -6.64 18.18 44.92
CA GLY A 625 -6.83 19.55 44.42
C GLY A 625 -5.61 20.46 44.52
N VAL A 626 -4.52 20.10 43.82
CA VAL A 626 -3.50 21.10 43.49
C VAL A 626 -3.98 21.90 42.27
N LYS A 627 -4.53 23.09 42.53
CA LYS A 627 -4.72 24.14 41.52
C LYS A 627 -3.35 24.69 41.09
N GLN A 628 -2.65 23.98 40.20
CA GLN A 628 -1.64 24.51 39.26
C GLN A 628 -1.10 23.33 38.42
N SER A 629 -1.65 23.18 37.21
CA SER A 629 -1.62 21.94 36.43
C SER A 629 -0.38 21.73 35.55
N SER A 630 0.39 22.78 35.21
CA SER A 630 1.51 22.66 34.27
C SER A 630 2.76 22.03 34.89
N ASP A 631 3.15 22.45 36.09
CA ASP A 631 4.43 22.07 36.70
C ASP A 631 4.40 20.63 37.20
N VAL A 632 3.28 20.22 37.81
CA VAL A 632 3.05 18.82 38.23
C VAL A 632 2.97 17.89 37.01
N SER A 633 2.34 18.33 35.91
CA SER A 633 2.30 17.54 34.68
C SER A 633 3.68 17.35 34.07
N GLY A 634 4.49 18.41 34.00
CA GLY A 634 5.87 18.33 33.52
C GLY A 634 6.71 17.34 34.35
N GLN A 635 6.59 17.39 35.68
CA GLN A 635 7.30 16.49 36.57
C GLN A 635 6.82 15.03 36.46
N ALA A 636 5.50 14.79 36.36
CA ALA A 636 4.96 13.44 36.19
C ALA A 636 5.49 12.77 34.91
N ILE A 637 5.47 13.49 33.78
CA ILE A 637 5.98 12.95 32.50
C ILE A 637 7.50 12.77 32.56
N TRP A 638 8.22 13.67 33.25
CA TRP A 638 9.67 13.52 33.43
C TRP A 638 10.02 12.24 34.17
N GLU A 639 9.39 12.02 35.31
CA GLU A 639 9.61 10.85 36.14
C GLU A 639 9.23 9.57 35.38
N TYR A 640 8.13 9.60 34.62
CA TYR A 640 7.73 8.50 33.76
C TYR A 640 8.83 8.10 32.76
N VAL A 641 9.46 9.08 32.11
CA VAL A 641 10.54 8.87 31.14
C VAL A 641 11.83 8.41 31.83
N VAL A 642 12.17 8.99 33.00
CA VAL A 642 13.31 8.55 33.83
C VAL A 642 13.16 7.09 34.20
N ASP A 643 11.99 6.70 34.72
CA ASP A 643 11.66 5.33 35.07
C ASP A 643 11.59 4.40 33.84
N THR A 644 11.50 4.95 32.62
CA THR A 644 11.53 4.14 31.39
C THR A 644 12.98 3.87 31.03
N LEU A 645 13.79 4.92 30.91
CA LEU A 645 15.13 4.85 30.32
C LEU A 645 16.21 4.39 31.32
N ASP A 646 16.22 4.91 32.55
CA ASP A 646 17.29 4.60 33.50
C ASP A 646 17.34 3.08 33.81
N PRO A 647 16.21 2.39 34.10
CA PRO A 647 16.24 0.95 34.33
C PRO A 647 16.67 0.15 33.10
N VAL A 648 16.25 0.56 31.89
CA VAL A 648 16.63 -0.12 30.64
C VAL A 648 18.13 -0.15 30.48
N VAL A 649 18.79 1.00 30.64
CA VAL A 649 20.25 1.10 30.48
C VAL A 649 20.99 0.41 31.65
N ASN A 650 20.37 0.35 32.83
CA ASN A 650 20.98 -0.32 33.98
C ASN A 650 20.86 -1.85 33.93
N HIS A 651 19.80 -2.40 33.33
CA HIS A 651 19.45 -3.81 33.46
C HIS A 651 19.43 -4.60 32.14
N THR A 652 19.46 -3.92 30.99
CA THR A 652 19.46 -4.59 29.67
C THR A 652 20.64 -4.11 28.84
N LEU A 653 21.33 -5.05 28.18
CA LEU A 653 22.48 -4.73 27.33
C LEU A 653 21.99 -4.32 25.93
N ILE A 654 22.16 -3.05 25.57
CA ILE A 654 21.65 -2.46 24.32
C ILE A 654 22.32 -3.08 23.09
N SER A 655 23.61 -3.36 23.18
CA SER A 655 24.41 -3.88 22.06
C SER A 655 24.00 -5.29 21.60
N ASP A 656 23.37 -6.09 22.48
CA ASP A 656 23.16 -7.53 22.27
C ASP A 656 21.72 -8.00 22.53
N ASP A 657 21.10 -7.64 23.66
CA ASP A 657 19.76 -8.16 24.06
C ASP A 657 18.61 -7.20 23.74
N ASN A 658 18.86 -5.88 23.73
CA ASN A 658 17.83 -4.86 23.60
C ASN A 658 17.81 -4.15 22.23
N TYR A 659 17.24 -4.84 21.24
CA TYR A 659 17.20 -4.36 19.86
C TYR A 659 16.31 -3.13 19.65
N PHE A 660 15.37 -2.84 20.55
CA PHE A 660 14.45 -1.71 20.42
C PHE A 660 15.22 -0.39 20.49
N TYR A 661 16.01 -0.23 21.55
CA TYR A 661 16.83 0.97 21.72
C TYR A 661 18.04 0.96 20.79
N PHE A 662 18.64 -0.21 20.51
CA PHE A 662 19.70 -0.34 19.51
C PHE A 662 19.28 0.22 18.16
N LEU A 663 18.08 -0.17 17.68
CA LEU A 663 17.50 0.29 16.43
C LEU A 663 17.33 1.81 16.40
N CYS A 664 16.75 2.38 17.46
CA CYS A 664 16.53 3.82 17.56
C CYS A 664 17.85 4.61 17.46
N LEU A 665 18.92 4.11 18.08
CA LEU A 665 20.23 4.74 18.09
C LEU A 665 20.99 4.56 16.76
N GLN A 666 20.97 3.36 16.18
CA GLN A 666 21.77 3.00 15.00
C GLN A 666 21.04 3.23 13.66
N GLY A 667 19.71 3.20 13.67
CA GLY A 667 18.83 3.20 12.50
C GLY A 667 18.86 1.89 11.70
N LYS A 668 19.33 0.80 12.31
CA LYS A 668 19.35 -0.57 11.76
C LYS A 668 19.56 -1.58 12.87
N TYR A 669 19.26 -2.85 12.61
CA TYR A 669 19.62 -3.95 13.49
C TYR A 669 21.06 -4.45 13.26
N SER A 670 21.62 -5.16 14.23
CA SER A 670 22.86 -5.92 14.08
C SER A 670 22.55 -7.40 13.98
N ARG A 671 23.49 -8.22 13.46
CA ARG A 671 23.34 -9.68 13.41
C ARG A 671 23.26 -10.36 14.78
N ARG A 672 23.61 -9.64 15.85
CA ARG A 672 23.53 -10.14 17.23
C ARG A 672 22.28 -9.63 17.95
N CYS A 673 21.92 -8.38 17.71
CA CYS A 673 20.82 -7.67 18.36
C CYS A 673 19.73 -7.33 17.34
N HIS A 674 18.74 -8.22 17.22
CA HIS A 674 17.61 -8.09 16.30
C HIS A 674 16.37 -8.86 16.80
N PRO A 675 15.16 -8.52 16.29
CA PRO A 675 13.94 -9.29 16.55
C PRO A 675 14.07 -10.76 16.16
N SER A 676 13.33 -11.64 16.84
CA SER A 676 13.35 -13.10 16.61
C SER A 676 13.02 -13.45 15.15
N TYR A 677 12.05 -12.75 14.55
CA TYR A 677 11.54 -13.05 13.20
C TYR A 677 12.61 -12.81 12.11
N LEU A 678 13.68 -12.06 12.41
CA LEU A 678 14.82 -11.83 11.53
C LEU A 678 15.94 -12.87 11.68
N THR A 679 15.79 -13.90 12.51
CA THR A 679 16.76 -14.99 12.57
C THR A 679 16.69 -15.86 11.31
N PRO A 680 17.80 -16.52 10.90
CA PRO A 680 17.77 -17.49 9.81
C PRO A 680 16.77 -18.64 10.04
N LYS A 681 16.62 -19.07 11.31
CA LYS A 681 15.67 -20.12 11.70
C LYS A 681 14.23 -19.69 11.47
N SER A 682 13.89 -18.46 11.84
CA SER A 682 12.55 -17.91 11.63
C SER A 682 12.25 -17.72 10.15
N HIS A 683 13.25 -17.29 9.34
CA HIS A 683 13.10 -17.22 7.88
C HIS A 683 12.75 -18.58 7.29
N LEU A 684 13.48 -19.65 7.64
CA LEU A 684 13.17 -21.01 7.16
C LEU A 684 11.72 -21.42 7.48
N LYS A 685 11.23 -21.10 8.68
CA LYS A 685 9.86 -21.42 9.10
C LYS A 685 8.82 -20.57 8.36
N LEU A 686 9.01 -19.26 8.30
CA LEU A 686 8.06 -18.30 7.71
C LEU A 686 8.06 -18.34 6.18
N SER A 687 9.13 -18.80 5.53
CA SER A 687 9.20 -19.00 4.08
C SER A 687 8.62 -20.35 3.61
N THR A 688 8.17 -21.20 4.53
CA THR A 688 7.53 -22.48 4.16
C THR A 688 6.17 -22.22 3.49
N PRO A 689 5.82 -22.91 2.39
CA PRO A 689 4.50 -22.79 1.77
C PRO A 689 3.37 -23.01 2.79
N GLY A 690 2.39 -22.10 2.79
CA GLY A 690 1.25 -22.13 3.72
C GLY A 690 1.52 -21.55 5.11
N ALA A 691 2.72 -21.06 5.42
CA ALA A 691 3.04 -20.45 6.72
C ALA A 691 2.13 -19.27 7.11
N PHE A 692 1.51 -18.63 6.11
CA PHE A 692 0.63 -17.47 6.28
C PHE A 692 -0.85 -17.77 5.98
N ASP A 693 -1.24 -19.03 5.78
CA ASP A 693 -2.63 -19.39 5.45
C ASP A 693 -3.62 -19.00 6.55
N GLY A 694 -3.15 -18.97 7.81
CA GLY A 694 -3.88 -18.51 8.98
C GLY A 694 -3.78 -16.99 9.24
N LEU A 695 -3.13 -16.18 8.40
CA LEU A 695 -3.03 -14.73 8.62
C LEU A 695 -4.17 -13.98 7.92
N ARG A 696 -4.87 -13.10 8.66
CA ARG A 696 -5.86 -12.17 8.12
C ARG A 696 -5.52 -10.76 8.58
N ILE A 697 -5.33 -9.84 7.64
CA ILE A 697 -4.96 -8.44 7.86
C ILE A 697 -6.20 -7.59 7.59
N HIS A 698 -6.74 -6.98 8.66
CA HIS A 698 -7.94 -6.16 8.66
C HIS A 698 -7.54 -4.69 8.74
N THR A 699 -8.09 -3.88 7.83
CA THR A 699 -7.92 -2.42 7.85
C THR A 699 -9.17 -1.78 8.42
N ASP A 700 -9.29 -1.78 9.75
CA ASP A 700 -10.50 -1.40 10.47
C ASP A 700 -10.26 -1.21 11.98
N GLU A 701 -11.27 -0.71 12.66
CA GLU A 701 -11.33 -0.67 14.12
C GLU A 701 -11.56 -2.08 14.72
N ILE A 702 -11.01 -2.31 15.90
CA ILE A 702 -11.13 -3.59 16.62
C ILE A 702 -12.59 -4.06 16.75
N ASN A 703 -13.50 -3.15 17.11
CA ASN A 703 -14.92 -3.49 17.31
C ASN A 703 -15.60 -3.91 16.00
N GLU A 704 -15.25 -3.30 14.86
CA GLU A 704 -15.78 -3.68 13.55
C GLU A 704 -15.31 -5.07 13.13
N VAL A 705 -14.05 -5.42 13.44
CA VAL A 705 -13.50 -6.75 13.18
C VAL A 705 -14.16 -7.79 14.08
N ILE A 706 -14.26 -7.52 15.38
CA ILE A 706 -14.91 -8.40 16.36
C ILE A 706 -16.35 -8.69 15.99
N ALA A 707 -17.12 -7.69 15.55
CA ALA A 707 -18.50 -7.87 15.10
C ALA A 707 -18.65 -8.84 13.92
N ARG A 708 -17.54 -9.15 13.23
CA ARG A 708 -17.48 -10.06 12.07
C ARG A 708 -16.79 -11.39 12.38
N ILE A 709 -16.41 -11.63 13.63
CA ILE A 709 -15.86 -12.91 14.10
C ILE A 709 -16.99 -13.73 14.74
N THR A 710 -17.05 -15.02 14.43
CA THR A 710 -18.02 -15.94 15.04
C THR A 710 -17.88 -15.95 16.57
N PRO A 711 -18.97 -15.77 17.34
CA PRO A 711 -18.96 -15.80 18.80
C PRO A 711 -18.29 -17.06 19.39
N GLY A 712 -17.55 -16.89 20.48
CA GLY A 712 -16.89 -17.98 21.20
C GLY A 712 -15.72 -18.67 20.46
N THR A 713 -15.21 -18.12 19.35
CA THR A 713 -14.09 -18.72 18.59
C THR A 713 -12.72 -18.12 18.91
N LEU A 714 -12.68 -16.87 19.40
CA LEU A 714 -11.44 -16.17 19.72
C LEU A 714 -10.84 -16.72 21.02
N THR A 715 -9.53 -16.98 21.05
CA THR A 715 -8.87 -17.52 22.24
C THR A 715 -7.97 -16.50 22.93
N ILE A 716 -7.33 -15.63 22.14
CA ILE A 716 -6.39 -14.62 22.61
C ILE A 716 -6.68 -13.29 21.91
N ALA A 717 -6.71 -12.19 22.65
CA ALA A 717 -6.71 -10.84 22.11
C ALA A 717 -5.51 -10.05 22.66
N VAL A 718 -4.69 -9.48 21.79
CA VAL A 718 -3.55 -8.61 22.14
C VAL A 718 -3.89 -7.19 21.69
N ILE A 719 -4.41 -6.40 22.62
CA ILE A 719 -4.94 -5.05 22.34
C ILE A 719 -4.00 -3.92 22.78
N MET A 720 -2.83 -4.28 23.30
CA MET A 720 -1.78 -3.33 23.68
C MET A 720 -2.36 -2.26 24.63
N ASP A 721 -2.06 -0.99 24.40
CA ASP A 721 -2.53 0.16 25.15
C ASP A 721 -3.73 0.87 24.52
N SER A 722 -4.44 0.22 23.57
CA SER A 722 -5.59 0.84 22.91
C SER A 722 -6.68 1.30 23.89
N MET A 723 -6.78 0.65 25.05
CA MET A 723 -7.74 1.01 26.10
C MET A 723 -7.37 2.32 26.81
N ASP A 724 -6.08 2.72 26.82
CA ASP A 724 -5.64 3.99 27.40
C ASP A 724 -6.11 5.21 26.58
N TRP A 725 -6.60 4.97 25.36
CA TRP A 725 -7.00 6.01 24.42
C TRP A 725 -8.47 6.43 24.62
N PHE A 726 -9.25 5.63 25.34
CA PHE A 726 -10.65 5.96 25.61
C PHE A 726 -10.79 7.03 26.67
N ASP A 727 -11.84 7.84 26.51
CA ASP A 727 -12.33 8.73 27.55
C ASP A 727 -12.91 7.91 28.72
N PRO A 728 -12.43 8.12 29.97
CA PRO A 728 -12.98 7.47 31.16
C PRO A 728 -14.48 7.67 31.38
N GLU A 729 -15.03 8.81 30.94
CA GLU A 729 -16.45 9.13 31.07
C GLU A 729 -17.30 8.60 29.89
N GLY A 730 -16.63 8.10 28.84
CA GLY A 730 -17.27 7.57 27.65
C GLY A 730 -17.77 6.12 27.78
N THR A 731 -18.64 5.71 26.86
CA THR A 731 -19.19 4.33 26.84
C THR A 731 -18.38 3.36 25.96
N ALA A 732 -17.38 3.86 25.23
CA ALA A 732 -16.61 3.08 24.25
C ALA A 732 -15.86 1.89 24.87
N ALA A 733 -15.21 2.09 26.02
CA ALA A 733 -14.50 1.04 26.74
C ALA A 733 -15.44 -0.11 27.17
N ALA A 734 -16.63 0.23 27.69
CA ALA A 734 -17.64 -0.75 28.08
C ALA A 734 -18.25 -1.47 26.86
N SER A 735 -18.45 -0.76 25.75
CA SER A 735 -18.89 -1.36 24.49
C SER A 735 -17.87 -2.38 23.98
N GLN A 736 -16.59 -2.02 23.96
CA GLN A 736 -15.50 -2.91 23.54
C GLN A 736 -15.34 -4.12 24.48
N ALA A 737 -15.44 -3.93 25.81
CA ALA A 737 -15.41 -5.05 26.76
C ALA A 737 -16.56 -6.05 26.52
N ARG A 738 -17.78 -5.57 26.26
CA ARG A 738 -18.93 -6.41 25.89
C ARG A 738 -18.71 -7.16 24.58
N ALA A 739 -18.16 -6.48 23.56
CA ALA A 739 -17.85 -7.10 22.28
C ALA A 739 -16.81 -8.22 22.43
N PHE A 740 -15.77 -8.00 23.23
CA PHE A 740 -14.79 -9.06 23.56
C PHE A 740 -15.43 -10.23 24.29
N ASN A 741 -16.35 -9.99 25.23
CA ASN A 741 -17.03 -11.06 25.94
C ASN A 741 -17.74 -11.98 24.94
N GLN A 742 -18.43 -11.44 23.95
CA GLN A 742 -19.18 -12.23 22.96
C GLN A 742 -18.30 -13.13 22.08
N VAL A 743 -17.12 -12.64 21.65
CA VAL A 743 -16.28 -13.40 20.70
C VAL A 743 -15.25 -14.31 21.35
N LEU A 744 -14.81 -14.00 22.58
CA LEU A 744 -13.88 -14.84 23.30
C LEU A 744 -14.58 -16.11 23.77
N LYS A 745 -13.91 -17.25 23.61
CA LYS A 745 -14.30 -18.48 24.32
C LYS A 745 -14.20 -18.27 25.83
N MET A 746 -14.90 -19.10 26.61
CA MET A 746 -14.65 -19.22 28.04
C MET A 746 -13.16 -19.52 28.31
N ASP A 747 -12.60 -18.87 29.33
CA ASP A 747 -11.17 -18.85 29.63
C ASP A 747 -10.28 -18.22 28.53
N GLY A 748 -10.88 -17.58 27.54
CA GLY A 748 -10.19 -16.72 26.58
C GLY A 748 -9.54 -15.52 27.27
N ARG A 749 -8.38 -15.08 26.75
CA ARG A 749 -7.51 -14.13 27.44
C ARG A 749 -7.24 -12.89 26.59
N ILE A 750 -7.34 -11.72 27.21
CA ILE A 750 -6.93 -10.45 26.64
C ILE A 750 -5.62 -10.03 27.31
N LEU A 751 -4.60 -9.78 26.52
CA LEU A 751 -3.37 -9.13 26.95
C LEU A 751 -3.45 -7.65 26.61
N LEU A 752 -3.38 -6.82 27.65
CA LEU A 752 -3.32 -5.36 27.53
C LEU A 752 -2.13 -4.81 28.32
N ARG A 753 -1.64 -3.66 27.87
CA ARG A 753 -0.57 -2.89 28.49
C ARG A 753 -1.12 -1.50 28.79
N SER A 754 -0.60 -0.83 29.82
CA SER A 754 -1.10 0.50 30.19
C SER A 754 0.01 1.42 30.66
N ALA A 755 -0.15 2.71 30.39
CA ALA A 755 0.64 3.79 30.96
C ALA A 755 0.35 4.04 32.45
N SER A 756 -0.69 3.43 33.03
CA SER A 756 -0.97 3.46 34.48
C SER A 756 -0.67 2.12 35.14
N ILE A 757 -0.29 2.13 36.43
CA ILE A 757 -0.17 0.93 37.27
C ILE A 757 -1.54 0.31 37.59
N GLU A 758 -2.58 1.15 37.68
CA GLU A 758 -3.96 0.77 37.95
C GLU A 758 -4.90 1.47 36.95
N PRO A 759 -5.12 0.86 35.76
CA PRO A 759 -5.98 1.44 34.74
C PRO A 759 -7.46 1.41 35.17
N TRP A 760 -8.19 2.50 34.94
CA TRP A 760 -9.60 2.67 35.32
C TRP A 760 -10.52 1.64 34.64
N TYR A 761 -10.23 1.27 33.39
CA TYR A 761 -11.04 0.34 32.60
C TYR A 761 -10.95 -1.12 33.05
N ILE A 762 -10.05 -1.48 33.98
CA ILE A 762 -10.02 -2.84 34.57
C ILE A 762 -11.35 -3.16 35.25
N LYS A 763 -11.90 -2.19 36.02
CA LYS A 763 -13.22 -2.34 36.66
C LYS A 763 -14.34 -2.52 35.63
N ILE A 764 -14.20 -1.93 34.44
CA ILE A 764 -15.15 -2.08 33.35
C ILE A 764 -15.09 -3.49 32.78
N PHE A 765 -13.91 -4.05 32.57
CA PHE A 765 -13.79 -5.46 32.18
C PHE A 765 -14.40 -6.38 33.25
N GLU A 766 -14.13 -6.15 34.53
CA GLU A 766 -14.71 -6.94 35.63
C GLU A 766 -16.25 -6.88 35.64
N ALA A 767 -16.82 -5.69 35.48
CA ALA A 767 -18.26 -5.50 35.34
C ALA A 767 -18.87 -6.19 34.10
N ASN A 768 -18.05 -6.52 33.10
CA ASN A 768 -18.46 -7.18 31.85
C ASN A 768 -18.04 -8.66 31.77
N GLY A 769 -17.95 -9.35 32.92
CA GLY A 769 -17.79 -10.80 32.99
C GLY A 769 -16.34 -11.31 32.86
N PHE A 770 -15.37 -10.44 33.13
CA PHE A 770 -13.96 -10.81 33.12
C PHE A 770 -13.36 -10.84 34.53
N SER A 771 -12.26 -11.58 34.68
CA SER A 771 -11.36 -11.49 35.83
C SER A 771 -10.02 -10.95 35.36
N ALA A 772 -9.54 -9.87 35.98
CA ALA A 772 -8.30 -9.22 35.60
C ALA A 772 -7.17 -9.57 36.58
N ARG A 773 -5.98 -9.83 36.03
CA ARG A 773 -4.77 -10.03 36.83
C ARG A 773 -3.61 -9.21 36.27
N ARG A 774 -3.02 -8.36 37.10
CA ARG A 774 -1.76 -7.68 36.78
C ARG A 774 -0.64 -8.71 36.75
N VAL A 775 0.01 -8.83 35.60
CA VAL A 775 1.09 -9.80 35.36
C VAL A 775 2.46 -9.15 35.22
N GLY A 776 2.51 -7.83 35.14
CA GLY A 776 3.72 -7.03 35.21
C GLY A 776 3.40 -5.62 35.70
N ALA A 777 4.35 -5.02 36.43
CA ALA A 777 4.29 -3.64 36.87
C ALA A 777 5.71 -3.08 36.89
N ARG A 778 5.86 -1.83 36.45
CA ARG A 778 7.10 -1.08 36.46
C ARG A 778 7.09 -0.15 37.67
N PHE A 779 7.99 -0.40 38.61
CA PHE A 779 8.26 0.50 39.72
C PHE A 779 9.60 1.21 39.50
N PRO A 780 9.86 2.35 40.16
CA PRO A 780 11.12 3.07 40.02
C PRO A 780 12.34 2.15 40.18
N GLY A 781 13.27 2.25 39.24
CA GLY A 781 14.49 1.42 39.22
C GLY A 781 14.35 0.00 38.68
N SER A 782 13.15 -0.44 38.28
CA SER A 782 12.89 -1.79 37.74
C SER A 782 12.45 -1.78 36.27
N CYS A 783 12.68 -2.88 35.57
CA CYS A 783 12.16 -3.10 34.21
C CYS A 783 10.99 -4.10 34.22
N ILE A 784 9.89 -3.74 33.54
CA ILE A 784 8.80 -4.69 33.28
C ILE A 784 9.15 -5.64 32.11
N ASP A 785 9.85 -5.13 31.11
CA ASP A 785 10.38 -5.84 29.94
C ASP A 785 11.56 -5.06 29.32
N ARG A 786 12.08 -5.51 28.16
CA ARG A 786 13.22 -4.83 27.50
C ARG A 786 12.87 -3.45 26.94
N VAL A 787 11.61 -3.18 26.67
CA VAL A 787 11.15 -1.87 26.20
C VAL A 787 10.92 -0.92 27.37
N ASN A 788 10.32 -1.40 28.45
CA ASN A 788 10.03 -0.66 29.67
C ASN A 788 9.18 0.61 29.48
N MET A 789 8.40 0.68 28.39
CA MET A 789 7.58 1.85 28.05
C MET A 789 6.32 1.93 28.91
N TYR A 790 5.67 0.80 29.17
CA TYR A 790 4.41 0.75 29.89
C TYR A 790 4.60 0.62 31.41
N ALA A 791 3.67 1.18 32.17
CA ALA A 791 3.66 1.07 33.62
C ALA A 791 3.17 -0.31 34.08
N SER A 792 2.21 -0.93 33.38
CA SER A 792 1.70 -2.25 33.76
C SER A 792 1.31 -3.12 32.57
N THR A 793 1.22 -4.42 32.82
CA THR A 793 0.73 -5.44 31.87
C THR A 793 -0.29 -6.31 32.58
N TRP A 794 -1.41 -6.59 31.91
CA TRP A 794 -2.56 -7.30 32.47
C TRP A 794 -2.99 -8.45 31.57
N ILE A 795 -3.41 -9.55 32.19
CA ILE A 795 -4.18 -10.62 31.56
C ILE A 795 -5.61 -10.51 32.08
N VAL A 796 -6.55 -10.27 31.19
CA VAL A 796 -7.99 -10.20 31.48
C VAL A 796 -8.63 -11.46 30.90
N THR A 797 -9.21 -12.31 31.75
CA THR A 797 -9.72 -13.63 31.37
C THR A 797 -11.24 -13.64 31.42
N LYS A 798 -11.89 -14.15 30.38
CA LYS A 798 -13.35 -14.31 30.36
C LYS A 798 -13.76 -15.39 31.36
N THR A 799 -14.58 -15.03 32.34
CA THR A 799 -15.04 -15.95 33.40
C THR A 799 -16.56 -16.10 33.47
N VAL A 800 -17.30 -15.18 32.85
CA VAL A 800 -18.75 -15.20 32.76
C VAL A 800 -19.18 -14.86 31.35
N GLU A 801 -20.10 -15.66 30.80
CA GLU A 801 -20.78 -15.37 29.54
C GLU A 801 -21.88 -14.33 29.77
N LEU A 802 -21.83 -13.21 29.06
CA LEU A 802 -22.93 -12.25 29.08
C LEU A 802 -23.99 -12.68 28.06
N PHE A 803 -25.11 -13.24 28.53
CA PHE A 803 -26.27 -13.45 27.68
C PHE A 803 -26.88 -12.10 27.31
N LEU A 804 -26.83 -11.74 26.02
CA LEU A 804 -27.62 -10.64 25.50
C LEU A 804 -29.10 -10.98 25.70
N ASN A 805 -29.79 -10.24 26.56
CA ASN A 805 -31.26 -10.24 26.54
C ASN A 805 -31.71 -9.85 25.13
N SER A 806 -32.42 -10.76 24.46
CA SER A 806 -32.85 -10.70 23.06
C SER A 806 -33.86 -9.60 22.74
N THR A 807 -33.94 -8.53 23.54
CA THR A 807 -34.86 -7.40 23.36
C THR A 807 -34.18 -6.14 22.79
N GLU A 808 -32.85 -6.08 22.76
CA GLU A 808 -32.13 -5.06 21.98
C GLU A 808 -31.62 -5.68 20.67
N SER A 809 -32.55 -6.04 19.79
CA SER A 809 -32.20 -6.25 18.39
C SER A 809 -31.56 -4.96 17.89
N VAL A 810 -30.28 -5.01 17.54
CA VAL A 810 -29.61 -4.01 16.69
C VAL A 810 -30.55 -3.78 15.51
N ARG A 811 -31.26 -2.65 15.50
CA ARG A 811 -32.02 -2.24 14.31
C ARG A 811 -30.99 -2.20 13.18
N PRO A 812 -31.22 -2.85 12.04
CA PRO A 812 -30.34 -2.67 10.90
C PRO A 812 -30.25 -1.17 10.65
N LEU A 813 -29.02 -0.66 10.59
CA LEU A 813 -28.74 0.73 10.22
C LEU A 813 -29.60 1.05 9.00
N LYS A 814 -30.65 1.85 9.20
CA LYS A 814 -31.44 2.39 8.09
C LYS A 814 -30.44 3.10 7.20
N GLN A 815 -30.34 2.66 5.94
CA GLN A 815 -29.71 3.42 4.88
C GLN A 815 -30.21 4.86 4.99
N ARG A 816 -29.36 5.76 5.48
CA ARG A 816 -29.61 7.19 5.42
C ARG A 816 -29.42 7.56 3.97
N THR A 817 -30.53 7.73 3.26
CA THR A 817 -30.57 8.46 2.00
C THR A 817 -29.83 9.77 2.21
N ILE A 818 -28.77 9.98 1.44
CA ILE A 818 -27.93 11.18 1.51
C ILE A 818 -28.79 12.38 1.09
N SER A 819 -29.33 13.11 2.07
CA SER A 819 -29.80 14.47 1.88
C SER A 819 -28.70 15.41 2.34
N VAL A 820 -28.15 16.18 1.39
CA VAL A 820 -27.15 17.22 1.62
C VAL A 820 -27.76 18.32 2.48
N SER A 821 -27.35 18.44 3.74
CA SER A 821 -27.53 19.66 4.52
C SER A 821 -26.27 19.92 5.34
N SER A 822 -25.69 21.09 5.13
CA SER A 822 -24.51 21.64 5.80
C SER A 822 -24.67 21.66 7.32
N SER A 823 -23.83 20.92 8.04
CA SER A 823 -23.61 21.09 9.47
C SER A 823 -22.15 21.50 9.70
N SER A 824 -22.02 22.55 10.49
CA SER A 824 -20.81 23.27 10.87
C SER A 824 -19.78 22.41 11.61
N VAL A 825 -18.54 22.88 11.59
CA VAL A 825 -17.27 22.19 11.86
C VAL A 825 -16.94 22.02 13.35
N ASP A 826 -17.85 22.30 14.29
CA ASP A 826 -17.49 22.43 15.72
C ASP A 826 -17.91 21.28 16.66
N ASP A 827 -18.56 20.21 16.18
CA ASP A 827 -19.00 19.09 17.05
C ASP A 827 -18.48 17.72 16.57
N LEU A 828 -17.16 17.55 16.55
CA LEU A 828 -16.54 16.23 16.48
C LEU A 828 -15.45 16.12 17.55
N GLU A 829 -15.85 15.57 18.70
CA GLU A 829 -14.96 14.80 19.58
C GLU A 829 -14.33 13.66 18.77
N ILE A 830 -13.00 13.68 18.62
CA ILE A 830 -12.14 12.60 18.13
C ILE A 830 -10.89 12.56 19.01
#